data_AF-A0A7Y3ADD1-F1
#
_entry.id   AF-A0A7Y3ADD1-F1
#
_cell.length_a   1.000
_cell.length_b   1.000
_cell.length_c   1.000
_cell.angle_alpha   90.00
_cell.angle_beta   90.00
_cell.angle_gamma   90.00
#
_symmetry.space_group_name_H-M   'P 1'
#
loop_
_entity.id
_entity.type
_entity.pdbx_description
1 polymer ?
#
loop_
_entity_poly.entity_id
_entity_poly.type
_entity_poly.pdbx_seq_one_letter_code
_entity_poly.pdbx_strand_id
1 'polypeptide(L)'
;GTSQLSQFMDQTNPLSEVTHKRRLSALGPGGLSRERAGFEVRDVHPTHYGRICPVETPEGPNIGLIVSLATYARVNPYGFIETPYRKVEDRIVYDKDVIYLSALQEQNNFIAPALTPLDKKNKIVPDSLIVREDGEVITANAESVTFADIAPNQLVSVAASLIPFLENDDANRALMGSNMQRQAVPLMTTAAPLVGTGMERYVARDSGACLLSGGAGVVEEVDANRIVVRYDQPGIDGYDTGVAVYRLEKYKKSNQNTCFNQKPLVKPGMLVEKATVLADGSSCDKGELALGKNVTIAFMPWRGFNYEDSILVNERLLKQDIFTSLHIEVFETMARDTKLGKEEITRDIPNVSEETLRNLDESGIVCVGAEVKAGDTLVGKVTPKGETVLSPEEKLLRAIFGEKAQDVKDSSLRVPPGVQGVVIDAKVFSRKGVDKDERSLMIEDLDIEKLNQDKLDELASLKRGVCREVGKVIDGRTVKEDVIARDGSVLVKLGKKFSAAFADDVGFHTLRKLDFSERAKYLEQIGDIYSRYENQARLISERYDGIIERLKKGDDLPPGVVKMVKVYVATKRKLSVGDKMAGRHGNKGVVSCVMPEEDMPYFADGQTVDIVLNPLGVPSRMNVGQVLEVHLGYAAKKLGEQLEALAQKEGAKIIKQKLAKIYSKVECKQIVDNCTDEELISWAREHKDGLHMATPVFDGAEESEIRGLLVEAGVDEVGQVQLYDGLSGEPFANLVSVGVMYMLKLHHLVDNKIHARSTGPYSLVTQQPLGGKAQFGGQRLGEMEVWAMEAYGAAYTLKEFLTAKSDDVEGRTSMYERIVKGDNFLTTGLPESFHVLVKELQGLCLNMELIEE
;
A
#
# COMPACT_ATOMS: atom_id res chain seq x y z
N GLY A 1 22.74 -8.31 -4.20
CA GLY A 1 22.40 -6.88 -4.14
C GLY A 1 22.76 -6.09 -5.40
N THR A 2 23.74 -6.51 -6.22
CA THR A 2 24.21 -5.72 -7.38
C THR A 2 23.61 -6.14 -8.73
N SER A 3 22.80 -7.20 -8.78
CA SER A 3 22.13 -7.64 -10.00
C SER A 3 20.96 -6.70 -10.35
N GLN A 4 20.78 -6.43 -11.64
CA GLN A 4 19.64 -5.67 -12.17
C GLN A 4 18.28 -6.30 -11.83
N LEU A 5 18.23 -7.62 -11.59
CA LEU A 5 17.02 -8.34 -11.20
C LEU A 5 16.75 -8.31 -9.69
N SER A 6 17.77 -7.97 -8.89
CA SER A 6 17.64 -7.82 -7.43
C SER A 6 17.26 -6.36 -7.12
N GLN A 7 15.97 -6.06 -7.25
CA GLN A 7 15.42 -4.71 -7.08
C GLN A 7 14.74 -4.54 -5.73
N PHE A 8 14.62 -3.29 -5.26
CA PHE A 8 13.76 -2.99 -4.13
C PHE A 8 12.31 -3.34 -4.47
N MET A 9 11.64 -4.03 -3.54
CA MET A 9 10.25 -4.40 -3.74
C MET A 9 9.37 -3.15 -3.79
N ASP A 10 8.51 -3.04 -4.79
CA ASP A 10 7.52 -1.98 -4.89
C ASP A 10 6.35 -2.26 -3.93
N GLN A 11 6.40 -1.62 -2.76
CA GLN A 11 5.48 -1.77 -1.64
C GLN A 11 4.58 -0.52 -1.49
N THR A 12 4.24 0.12 -2.61
CA THR A 12 3.28 1.22 -2.58
C THR A 12 1.94 0.74 -2.01
N ASN A 13 1.44 -0.40 -2.47
CA ASN A 13 0.23 -1.08 -2.00
C ASN A 13 0.33 -2.62 -2.24
N PRO A 14 -0.61 -3.44 -1.73
CA PRO A 14 -0.54 -4.90 -1.87
C PRO A 14 -0.56 -5.40 -3.33
N LEU A 15 -1.30 -4.74 -4.23
CA LEU A 15 -1.32 -5.10 -5.65
C LEU A 15 0.04 -4.90 -6.32
N SER A 16 0.70 -3.79 -6.00
CA SER A 16 2.05 -3.50 -6.49
C SER A 16 3.04 -4.59 -6.09
N GLU A 17 2.97 -5.08 -4.85
CA GLU A 17 3.83 -6.14 -4.35
C GLU A 17 3.61 -7.46 -5.10
N VAL A 18 2.35 -7.90 -5.21
CA VAL A 18 1.98 -9.15 -5.91
C VAL A 18 2.42 -9.09 -7.37
N THR A 19 2.14 -7.98 -8.03
CA THR A 19 2.50 -7.76 -9.43
C THR A 19 4.00 -7.74 -9.63
N HIS A 20 4.76 -7.10 -8.73
CA HIS A 20 6.21 -7.04 -8.85
C HIS A 20 6.85 -8.43 -8.72
N LYS A 21 6.32 -9.28 -7.81
CA LYS A 21 6.76 -10.68 -7.64
C LYS A 21 6.45 -11.55 -8.88
N ARG A 22 5.43 -11.19 -9.66
CA ARG A 22 4.98 -11.91 -10.87
C ARG A 22 5.50 -11.30 -12.18
N ARG A 23 6.45 -10.36 -12.09
CA ARG A 23 7.03 -9.65 -13.24
C ARG A 23 8.08 -10.51 -13.94
N LEU A 24 8.03 -10.53 -15.26
CA LEU A 24 9.03 -11.12 -16.14
C LEU A 24 9.86 -10.00 -16.78
N SER A 25 11.17 -10.24 -16.92
CA SER A 25 12.11 -9.29 -17.51
C SER A 25 12.96 -9.99 -18.56
N ALA A 26 12.94 -9.46 -19.78
CA ALA A 26 13.89 -9.82 -20.84
C ALA A 26 15.27 -9.15 -20.65
N LEU A 27 15.36 -8.19 -19.73
CA LEU A 27 16.60 -7.50 -19.34
C LEU A 27 17.35 -8.28 -18.25
N GLY A 28 18.66 -8.08 -18.16
CA GLY A 28 19.51 -8.64 -17.11
C GLY A 28 20.65 -9.51 -17.67
N PRO A 29 21.43 -10.16 -16.80
CA PRO A 29 22.52 -11.05 -17.22
C PRO A 29 21.98 -12.19 -18.09
N GLY A 30 22.50 -12.35 -19.31
CA GLY A 30 22.04 -13.35 -20.28
C GLY A 30 20.79 -12.94 -21.07
N GLY A 31 20.19 -11.78 -20.77
CA GLY A 31 19.07 -11.20 -21.50
C GLY A 31 19.49 -10.18 -22.55
N LEU A 32 18.52 -9.40 -23.01
CA LEU A 32 18.71 -8.30 -23.96
C LEU A 32 19.07 -6.99 -23.25
N SER A 33 19.78 -6.10 -23.94
CA SER A 33 19.88 -4.70 -23.54
C SER A 33 18.79 -3.87 -24.21
N ARG A 34 18.41 -2.75 -23.59
CA ARG A 34 17.37 -1.85 -24.13
C ARG A 34 17.69 -1.36 -25.55
N GLU A 35 18.95 -1.09 -25.82
CA GLU A 35 19.46 -0.57 -27.10
C GLU A 35 19.51 -1.65 -28.20
N ARG A 36 19.71 -2.92 -27.81
CA ARG A 36 19.75 -4.04 -28.76
C ARG A 36 18.39 -4.66 -29.02
N ALA A 37 17.42 -4.44 -28.13
CA ALA A 37 16.09 -5.01 -28.26
C ALA A 37 15.28 -4.29 -29.34
N GLY A 38 15.17 -4.93 -30.50
CA GLY A 38 14.36 -4.48 -31.64
C GLY A 38 12.85 -4.61 -31.40
N PHE A 39 12.07 -4.28 -32.42
CA PHE A 39 10.60 -4.29 -32.37
C PHE A 39 10.04 -5.70 -32.16
N GLU A 40 10.59 -6.71 -32.83
CA GLU A 40 10.08 -8.09 -32.83
C GLU A 40 9.95 -8.71 -31.43
N VAL A 41 10.90 -8.41 -30.53
CA VAL A 41 10.89 -8.96 -29.16
C VAL A 41 9.95 -8.18 -28.24
N ARG A 42 9.60 -6.95 -28.60
CA ARG A 42 8.71 -6.09 -27.81
C ARG A 42 7.24 -6.29 -28.17
N ASP A 43 6.97 -6.89 -29.33
CA ASP A 43 5.63 -7.09 -29.83
C ASP A 43 4.90 -8.23 -29.10
N VAL A 44 3.57 -8.22 -29.18
CA VAL A 44 2.72 -9.24 -28.55
C VAL A 44 2.62 -10.44 -29.48
N HIS A 45 3.20 -11.56 -29.05
CA HIS A 45 3.13 -12.81 -29.80
C HIS A 45 1.86 -13.63 -29.45
N PRO A 46 1.21 -14.32 -30.39
CA PRO A 46 0.00 -15.12 -30.11
C PRO A 46 0.17 -16.18 -29.01
N THR A 47 1.37 -16.73 -28.84
CA THR A 47 1.67 -17.71 -27.77
C THR A 47 1.64 -17.10 -26.36
N HIS A 48 1.62 -15.78 -26.24
CA HIS A 48 1.45 -15.08 -24.96
C HIS A 48 0.07 -15.34 -24.34
N TYR A 49 -0.93 -15.74 -25.14
CA TYR A 49 -2.27 -16.04 -24.68
C TYR A 49 -2.28 -16.97 -23.46
N GLY A 50 -2.89 -16.53 -22.36
CA GLY A 50 -2.96 -17.28 -21.10
C GLY A 50 -1.65 -17.42 -20.32
N ARG A 51 -0.52 -16.89 -20.84
CA ARG A 51 0.83 -17.02 -20.27
C ARG A 51 1.39 -15.68 -19.79
N ILE A 52 1.38 -14.69 -20.68
CA ILE A 52 1.91 -13.35 -20.45
C ILE A 52 0.78 -12.37 -20.77
N CYS A 53 0.55 -11.41 -19.87
CA CYS A 53 -0.49 -10.43 -20.10
C CYS A 53 -0.11 -9.50 -21.26
N PRO A 54 -0.99 -9.32 -22.27
CA PRO A 54 -0.70 -8.44 -23.40
C PRO A 54 -0.87 -6.95 -23.08
N VAL A 55 -1.54 -6.62 -21.98
CA VAL A 55 -1.88 -5.24 -21.58
C VAL A 55 -0.89 -4.67 -20.57
N GLU A 56 -0.44 -5.47 -19.61
CA GLU A 56 0.35 -4.96 -18.49
C GLU A 56 1.85 -4.92 -18.80
N THR A 57 2.32 -3.75 -19.24
CA THR A 57 3.74 -3.44 -19.43
C THR A 57 4.03 -1.98 -19.09
N PRO A 58 5.24 -1.61 -18.62
CA PRO A 58 5.59 -0.21 -18.39
C PRO A 58 5.58 0.61 -19.69
N GLU A 59 5.05 1.83 -19.60
CA GLU A 59 5.18 2.81 -20.67
C GLU A 59 6.66 3.25 -20.86
N GLY A 60 7.03 3.61 -22.09
CA GLY A 60 8.35 4.17 -22.41
C GLY A 60 9.39 3.13 -22.85
N PRO A 61 10.67 3.29 -22.51
CA PRO A 61 11.76 2.52 -23.14
C PRO A 61 11.75 1.03 -22.82
N ASN A 62 11.01 0.60 -21.79
CA ASN A 62 10.91 -0.79 -21.35
C ASN A 62 9.67 -1.52 -21.88
N ILE A 63 8.86 -0.88 -22.74
CA ILE A 63 7.68 -1.51 -23.32
C ILE A 63 8.04 -2.84 -24.00
N GLY A 64 7.26 -3.88 -23.68
CA GLY A 64 7.45 -5.25 -24.17
C GLY A 64 8.63 -6.03 -23.55
N LEU A 65 9.59 -5.35 -22.92
CA LEU A 65 10.76 -5.99 -22.27
C LEU A 65 10.49 -6.38 -20.83
N ILE A 66 9.53 -5.70 -20.20
CA ILE A 66 9.03 -6.01 -18.88
C ILE A 66 7.54 -6.32 -19.03
N VAL A 67 7.16 -7.53 -18.68
CA VAL A 67 5.79 -8.03 -18.82
C VAL A 67 5.36 -8.73 -17.54
N SER A 68 4.07 -9.04 -17.42
CA SER A 68 3.48 -9.66 -16.23
C SER A 68 2.95 -11.03 -16.56
N LEU A 69 3.10 -12.00 -15.65
CA LEU A 69 2.45 -13.30 -15.79
C LEU A 69 0.93 -13.14 -15.81
N ALA A 70 0.28 -13.88 -16.71
CA ALA A 70 -1.18 -13.97 -16.71
C ALA A 70 -1.71 -14.67 -15.44
N THR A 71 -3.02 -14.58 -15.19
CA THR A 71 -3.62 -14.97 -13.91
C THR A 71 -3.36 -16.44 -13.54
N TYR A 72 -3.59 -17.38 -14.47
CA TYR A 72 -3.43 -18.83 -14.23
C TYR A 72 -2.11 -19.41 -14.74
N ALA A 73 -1.23 -18.57 -15.29
CA ALA A 73 0.04 -19.00 -15.85
C ALA A 73 0.95 -19.63 -14.78
N ARG A 74 1.65 -20.70 -15.15
CA ARG A 74 2.62 -21.39 -14.30
C ARG A 74 3.91 -21.65 -15.06
N VAL A 75 5.04 -21.66 -14.34
CA VAL A 75 6.33 -22.12 -14.89
C VAL A 75 6.50 -23.61 -14.59
N ASN A 76 6.78 -24.40 -15.63
CA ASN A 76 7.02 -25.84 -15.51
C ASN A 76 8.45 -26.15 -15.03
N PRO A 77 8.78 -27.42 -14.70
CA PRO A 77 10.12 -27.80 -14.22
C PRO A 77 11.26 -27.51 -15.22
N TYR A 78 10.96 -27.37 -16.51
CA TYR A 78 11.93 -27.04 -17.56
C TYR A 78 12.11 -25.52 -17.76
N GLY A 79 11.31 -24.70 -17.09
CA GLY A 79 11.34 -23.24 -17.20
C GLY A 79 10.43 -22.64 -18.27
N PHE A 80 9.59 -23.42 -18.94
CA PHE A 80 8.60 -22.91 -19.89
C PHE A 80 7.31 -22.48 -19.18
N ILE A 81 6.65 -21.46 -19.72
CA ILE A 81 5.37 -20.98 -19.20
C ILE A 81 4.23 -21.80 -19.83
N GLU A 82 3.37 -22.32 -18.97
CA GLU A 82 2.21 -23.12 -19.34
C GLU A 82 0.93 -22.42 -18.88
N THR A 83 -0.15 -22.70 -19.60
CA THR A 83 -1.49 -22.20 -19.27
C THR A 83 -2.47 -23.38 -19.25
N PRO A 84 -3.46 -23.36 -18.34
CA PRO A 84 -4.36 -24.49 -18.17
C PRO A 84 -5.58 -24.43 -19.11
N TYR A 85 -5.98 -25.59 -19.63
CA TYR A 85 -7.15 -25.78 -20.48
C TYR A 85 -8.02 -26.95 -20.00
N ARG A 86 -9.31 -26.90 -20.30
CA ARG A 86 -10.25 -28.02 -20.11
C ARG A 86 -10.19 -28.95 -21.32
N LYS A 87 -10.13 -30.26 -21.08
CA LYS A 87 -10.17 -31.26 -22.16
C LYS A 87 -11.57 -31.34 -22.77
N VAL A 88 -11.65 -31.46 -24.09
CA VAL A 88 -12.89 -31.69 -24.83
C VAL A 88 -12.77 -32.99 -25.62
N GLU A 89 -13.73 -33.91 -25.42
CA GLU A 89 -13.85 -35.12 -26.24
C GLU A 89 -15.32 -35.30 -26.65
N ASP A 90 -15.59 -35.63 -27.91
CA ASP A 90 -16.94 -35.85 -28.45
C ASP A 90 -17.92 -34.69 -28.17
N ARG A 91 -17.42 -33.45 -28.26
CA ARG A 91 -18.10 -32.18 -27.90
C ARG A 91 -18.41 -32.01 -26.40
N ILE A 92 -17.98 -32.92 -25.53
CA ILE A 92 -18.21 -32.85 -24.08
C ILE A 92 -17.00 -32.18 -23.43
N VAL A 93 -17.24 -31.09 -22.72
CA VAL A 93 -16.21 -30.37 -21.95
C VAL A 93 -16.09 -30.99 -20.55
N TYR A 94 -14.90 -31.51 -20.23
CA TYR A 94 -14.61 -32.12 -18.93
C TYR A 94 -14.06 -31.08 -17.95
N ASP A 95 -14.93 -30.51 -17.11
CA ASP A 95 -14.54 -29.44 -16.17
C ASP A 95 -13.50 -29.86 -15.12
N LYS A 96 -13.39 -31.14 -14.80
CA LYS A 96 -12.43 -31.67 -13.81
C LYS A 96 -11.07 -32.00 -14.41
N ASP A 97 -11.00 -32.21 -15.71
CA ASP A 97 -9.78 -32.63 -16.40
C ASP A 97 -9.06 -31.42 -16.99
N VAL A 98 -8.35 -30.71 -16.10
CA VAL A 98 -7.53 -29.55 -16.44
C VAL A 98 -6.11 -29.98 -16.79
N ILE A 99 -5.67 -29.62 -18.00
CA ILE A 99 -4.33 -29.94 -18.52
C ILE A 99 -3.57 -28.64 -18.77
N TYR A 100 -2.36 -28.53 -18.24
CA TYR A 100 -1.46 -27.42 -18.52
C TYR A 100 -0.68 -27.70 -19.80
N LEU A 101 -0.74 -26.77 -20.76
CA LEU A 101 -0.04 -26.87 -22.03
C LEU A 101 1.02 -25.77 -22.15
N SER A 102 2.22 -26.16 -22.53
CA SER A 102 3.26 -25.24 -23.01
C SER A 102 2.93 -24.73 -24.42
N ALA A 103 3.58 -23.65 -24.86
CA ALA A 103 3.32 -23.07 -26.18
C ALA A 103 3.54 -24.06 -27.34
N LEU A 104 4.46 -25.01 -27.18
CA LEU A 104 4.72 -26.06 -28.18
C LEU A 104 3.65 -27.15 -28.17
N GLN A 105 3.17 -27.54 -26.99
CA GLN A 105 2.11 -28.54 -26.86
C GLN A 105 0.74 -28.02 -27.28
N GLU A 106 0.57 -26.70 -27.24
CA GLU A 106 -0.64 -26.02 -27.72
C GLU A 106 -0.82 -26.15 -29.24
N GLN A 107 0.27 -26.33 -29.99
CA GLN A 107 0.23 -26.42 -31.45
C GLN A 107 -0.64 -27.59 -31.96
N ASN A 108 -1.29 -27.40 -33.10
CA ASN A 108 -2.23 -28.35 -33.74
C ASN A 108 -3.47 -28.71 -32.88
N ASN A 109 -3.80 -27.90 -31.88
CA ASN A 109 -5.04 -28.06 -31.11
C ASN A 109 -6.06 -26.98 -31.46
N PHE A 110 -7.33 -27.37 -31.48
CA PHE A 110 -8.46 -26.47 -31.66
C PHE A 110 -8.99 -26.06 -30.29
N ILE A 111 -8.74 -24.81 -29.92
CA ILE A 111 -9.05 -24.29 -28.58
C ILE A 111 -10.28 -23.38 -28.64
N ALA A 112 -11.33 -23.78 -27.93
CA ALA A 112 -12.56 -23.01 -27.82
C ALA A 112 -12.48 -21.92 -26.72
N PRO A 113 -13.09 -20.74 -26.91
CA PRO A 113 -13.20 -19.70 -25.90
C PRO A 113 -13.93 -20.15 -24.63
N ALA A 114 -13.66 -19.47 -23.51
CA ALA A 114 -14.18 -19.85 -22.19
C ALA A 114 -15.72 -19.78 -22.10
N LEU A 115 -16.33 -18.77 -22.74
CA LEU A 115 -17.78 -18.50 -22.73
C LEU A 115 -18.55 -19.25 -23.83
N THR A 116 -18.02 -20.38 -24.30
CA THR A 116 -18.73 -21.20 -25.30
C THR A 116 -20.05 -21.74 -24.70
N PRO A 117 -21.21 -21.60 -25.37
CA PRO A 117 -22.48 -22.10 -24.86
C PRO A 117 -22.49 -23.63 -24.70
N LEU A 118 -22.73 -24.10 -23.48
CA LEU A 118 -22.82 -25.52 -23.12
C LEU A 118 -24.25 -25.90 -22.70
N ASP A 119 -24.61 -27.16 -22.93
CA ASP A 119 -25.85 -27.74 -22.40
C ASP A 119 -25.72 -28.21 -20.93
N LYS A 120 -26.81 -28.72 -20.34
CA LYS A 120 -26.81 -29.25 -18.95
C LYS A 120 -25.88 -30.45 -18.72
N LYS A 121 -25.34 -31.05 -19.78
CA LYS A 121 -24.40 -32.17 -19.77
C LYS A 121 -22.99 -31.73 -20.21
N ASN A 122 -22.70 -30.43 -20.22
CA ASN A 122 -21.45 -29.83 -20.68
C ASN A 122 -21.11 -30.11 -22.15
N LYS A 123 -22.11 -30.36 -22.99
CA LYS A 123 -21.91 -30.53 -24.43
C LYS A 123 -21.98 -29.18 -25.14
N ILE A 124 -21.05 -28.93 -26.05
CA ILE A 124 -21.06 -27.74 -26.91
C ILE A 124 -22.34 -27.73 -27.76
N VAL A 125 -23.12 -26.67 -27.62
CA VAL A 125 -24.40 -26.48 -28.31
C VAL A 125 -24.25 -26.15 -29.81
N PRO A 126 -23.41 -25.16 -30.21
CA PRO A 126 -23.28 -24.82 -31.63
C PRO A 126 -22.58 -25.94 -32.43
N ASP A 127 -22.96 -26.09 -33.70
CA ASP A 127 -22.31 -27.06 -34.61
C ASP A 127 -20.95 -26.57 -35.12
N SER A 128 -20.80 -25.26 -35.29
CA SER A 128 -19.54 -24.59 -35.63
C SER A 128 -19.29 -23.45 -34.65
N LEU A 129 -18.05 -23.30 -34.20
CA LEU A 129 -17.64 -22.21 -33.32
C LEU A 129 -16.30 -21.63 -33.75
N ILE A 130 -16.07 -20.39 -33.30
CA ILE A 130 -14.79 -19.71 -33.47
C ILE A 130 -13.81 -20.33 -32.48
N VAL A 131 -12.68 -20.82 -33.00
CA VAL A 131 -11.62 -21.45 -32.22
C VAL A 131 -10.28 -20.86 -32.62
N ARG A 132 -9.30 -21.05 -31.74
CA ARG A 132 -7.91 -20.72 -32.02
C ARG A 132 -7.14 -21.98 -32.39
N GLU A 133 -6.43 -21.92 -33.51
CA GLU A 133 -5.51 -22.96 -33.99
C GLU A 133 -4.20 -22.28 -34.41
N ASP A 134 -3.06 -22.73 -33.87
CA ASP A 134 -1.71 -22.23 -34.21
C ASP A 134 -1.53 -20.70 -34.19
N GLY A 135 -2.32 -20.00 -33.37
CA GLY A 135 -2.29 -18.55 -33.22
C GLY A 135 -3.24 -17.79 -34.13
N GLU A 136 -3.91 -18.47 -35.06
CA GLU A 136 -4.96 -17.90 -35.91
C GLU A 136 -6.36 -18.18 -35.35
N VAL A 137 -7.30 -17.30 -35.69
CA VAL A 137 -8.71 -17.43 -35.31
C VAL A 137 -9.49 -17.94 -36.51
N ILE A 138 -10.00 -19.17 -36.42
CA ILE A 138 -10.72 -19.85 -37.48
C ILE A 138 -12.09 -20.34 -37.00
N THR A 139 -12.97 -20.65 -37.95
CA THR A 139 -14.25 -21.32 -37.64
C THR A 139 -14.07 -22.82 -37.86
N ALA A 140 -14.29 -23.62 -36.82
CA ALA A 140 -14.18 -25.07 -36.88
C ALA A 140 -15.47 -25.74 -36.42
N ASN A 141 -15.62 -27.02 -36.78
CA ASN A 141 -16.74 -27.83 -36.30
C ASN A 141 -16.56 -28.14 -34.82
N ALA A 142 -17.65 -28.23 -34.06
CA ALA A 142 -17.59 -28.52 -32.63
C ALA A 142 -16.96 -29.88 -32.29
N GLU A 143 -16.93 -30.81 -33.25
CA GLU A 143 -16.30 -32.13 -33.10
C GLU A 143 -14.78 -32.09 -33.16
N SER A 144 -14.19 -31.09 -33.83
CA SER A 144 -12.73 -30.96 -33.93
C SER A 144 -12.11 -30.25 -32.73
N VAL A 145 -12.93 -29.67 -31.85
CA VAL A 145 -12.45 -28.98 -30.63
C VAL A 145 -11.80 -29.97 -29.69
N THR A 146 -10.53 -29.76 -29.37
CA THR A 146 -9.76 -30.62 -28.46
C THR A 146 -9.66 -30.04 -27.06
N PHE A 147 -9.66 -28.72 -26.92
CA PHE A 147 -9.54 -28.03 -25.64
C PHE A 147 -10.45 -26.81 -25.56
N ALA A 148 -10.75 -26.38 -24.34
CA ALA A 148 -11.45 -25.14 -24.06
C ALA A 148 -10.74 -24.35 -22.97
N ASP A 149 -10.79 -23.04 -23.08
CA ASP A 149 -10.32 -22.11 -22.04
C ASP A 149 -11.05 -22.34 -20.70
N ILE A 150 -10.36 -22.06 -19.58
CA ILE A 150 -10.95 -22.25 -18.24
C ILE A 150 -11.80 -21.07 -17.83
N ALA A 151 -11.25 -19.86 -17.98
CA ALA A 151 -11.89 -18.64 -17.54
C ALA A 151 -11.51 -17.48 -18.46
N PRO A 152 -12.40 -16.50 -18.70
CA PRO A 152 -12.10 -15.37 -19.60
C PRO A 152 -10.93 -14.50 -19.11
N ASN A 153 -10.80 -14.32 -17.79
CA ASN A 153 -9.71 -13.57 -17.16
C ASN A 153 -8.34 -14.29 -17.22
N GLN A 154 -8.26 -15.51 -17.76
CA GLN A 154 -6.99 -16.22 -17.91
C GLN A 154 -6.00 -15.50 -18.83
N LEU A 155 -6.50 -14.68 -19.76
CA LEU A 155 -5.70 -13.91 -20.72
C LEU A 155 -4.89 -12.79 -20.06
N VAL A 156 -5.43 -12.21 -18.99
CA VAL A 156 -4.92 -10.97 -18.40
C VAL A 156 -4.15 -11.21 -17.11
N SER A 157 -3.34 -10.24 -16.70
CA SER A 157 -2.64 -10.27 -15.41
C SER A 157 -3.59 -9.97 -14.25
N VAL A 158 -3.08 -10.14 -13.03
CA VAL A 158 -3.78 -9.82 -11.79
C VAL A 158 -4.17 -8.33 -11.70
N ALA A 159 -3.35 -7.42 -12.22
CA ALA A 159 -3.65 -5.98 -12.16
C ALA A 159 -4.72 -5.57 -13.18
N ALA A 160 -4.66 -6.15 -14.39
CA ALA A 160 -5.67 -5.90 -15.42
C ALA A 160 -7.01 -6.57 -15.08
N SER A 161 -7.00 -7.71 -14.39
CA SER A 161 -8.23 -8.41 -13.98
C SER A 161 -9.02 -7.72 -12.86
N LEU A 162 -8.49 -6.64 -12.27
CA LEU A 162 -9.17 -5.79 -11.27
C LEU A 162 -9.93 -4.61 -11.90
N ILE A 163 -9.83 -4.42 -13.22
CA ILE A 163 -10.54 -3.36 -13.94
C ILE A 163 -11.89 -3.92 -14.37
N PRO A 164 -13.03 -3.44 -13.82
CA PRO A 164 -14.34 -3.85 -14.29
C PRO A 164 -14.57 -3.32 -15.71
N PHE A 165 -15.42 -3.96 -16.50
CA PHE A 165 -15.73 -3.54 -17.87
C PHE A 165 -14.50 -3.35 -18.77
N LEU A 166 -13.43 -4.11 -18.55
CA LEU A 166 -12.18 -4.03 -19.31
C LEU A 166 -12.41 -4.20 -20.81
N GLU A 167 -13.40 -5.00 -21.19
CA GLU A 167 -13.81 -5.24 -22.58
C GLU A 167 -14.34 -4.00 -23.30
N ASN A 168 -14.69 -2.93 -22.56
CA ASN A 168 -15.18 -1.66 -23.09
C ASN A 168 -14.11 -0.54 -23.10
N ASP A 169 -12.87 -0.87 -22.76
CA ASP A 169 -11.75 0.07 -22.76
C ASP A 169 -10.75 -0.25 -23.88
N ASP A 170 -10.22 0.80 -24.52
CA ASP A 170 -9.06 0.68 -25.38
C ASP A 170 -7.85 0.08 -24.63
N ALA A 171 -7.09 -0.78 -25.29
CA ALA A 171 -5.97 -1.49 -24.69
C ALA A 171 -4.91 -0.56 -24.09
N ASN A 172 -4.68 0.62 -24.69
CA ASN A 172 -3.72 1.59 -24.12
C ASN A 172 -4.25 2.21 -22.81
N ARG A 173 -5.57 2.39 -22.68
CA ARG A 173 -6.18 2.87 -21.44
C ARG A 173 -6.16 1.80 -20.37
N ALA A 174 -6.42 0.56 -20.72
CA ALA A 174 -6.26 -0.59 -19.82
C ALA A 174 -4.81 -0.75 -19.32
N LEU A 175 -3.81 -0.55 -20.19
CA LEU A 175 -2.39 -0.52 -19.82
C LEU A 175 -2.11 0.59 -18.80
N MET A 176 -2.61 1.80 -19.05
CA MET A 176 -2.48 2.90 -18.11
C MET A 176 -3.19 2.63 -16.79
N GLY A 177 -4.40 2.07 -16.83
CA GLY A 177 -5.20 1.72 -15.66
C GLY A 177 -4.52 0.70 -14.75
N SER A 178 -4.06 -0.41 -15.32
CA SER A 178 -3.30 -1.45 -14.59
C SER A 178 -2.02 -0.89 -13.98
N ASN A 179 -1.30 -0.02 -14.70
CA ASN A 179 -0.09 0.64 -14.21
C ASN A 179 -0.37 1.62 -13.06
N MET A 180 -1.44 2.41 -13.14
CA MET A 180 -1.79 3.44 -12.15
C MET A 180 -2.33 2.83 -10.85
N GLN A 181 -3.03 1.69 -10.90
CA GLN A 181 -3.47 0.99 -9.69
C GLN A 181 -2.30 0.63 -8.77
N ARG A 182 -1.14 0.27 -9.32
CA ARG A 182 0.09 -0.02 -8.55
C ARG A 182 0.65 1.21 -7.84
N GLN A 183 0.31 2.40 -8.34
CA GLN A 183 0.81 3.68 -7.83
C GLN A 183 -0.10 4.27 -6.75
N ALA A 184 -1.25 3.66 -6.46
CA ALA A 184 -2.23 4.15 -5.50
C ALA A 184 -1.70 4.04 -4.07
N VAL A 185 -1.76 5.15 -3.32
CA VAL A 185 -1.27 5.21 -1.93
C VAL A 185 -2.34 4.69 -0.97
N PRO A 186 -1.96 3.91 0.06
CA PRO A 186 -2.87 3.52 1.12
C PRO A 186 -3.48 4.73 1.84
N LEU A 187 -4.80 4.77 1.88
CA LEU A 187 -5.58 5.77 2.57
C LEU A 187 -5.70 5.42 4.07
N MET A 188 -5.92 6.43 4.92
CA MET A 188 -6.10 6.24 6.36
C MET A 188 -7.37 5.41 6.67
N THR A 189 -8.44 5.68 5.92
CA THR A 189 -9.64 4.85 5.87
C THR A 189 -9.71 4.23 4.49
N THR A 190 -9.85 2.91 4.43
CA THR A 190 -10.03 2.15 3.20
C THR A 190 -11.53 1.93 2.95
N ALA A 191 -11.92 1.66 1.71
CA ALA A 191 -13.24 1.10 1.41
C ALA A 191 -13.10 0.20 0.18
N ALA A 192 -13.68 -0.99 0.24
CA ALA A 192 -13.75 -1.89 -0.90
C ALA A 192 -14.53 -1.24 -2.07
N PRO A 193 -14.16 -1.52 -3.33
CA PRO A 193 -14.87 -0.98 -4.48
C PRO A 193 -16.32 -1.49 -4.51
N LEU A 194 -17.28 -0.61 -4.78
CA LEU A 194 -18.68 -1.01 -4.98
C LEU A 194 -18.85 -1.80 -6.29
N VAL A 195 -18.03 -1.51 -7.29
CA VAL A 195 -17.98 -2.27 -8.55
C VAL A 195 -16.61 -2.94 -8.65
N GLY A 196 -16.51 -4.19 -8.23
CA GLY A 196 -15.30 -5.00 -8.31
C GLY A 196 -15.33 -6.00 -9.46
N THR A 197 -14.34 -6.89 -9.49
CA THR A 197 -14.34 -8.06 -10.40
C THR A 197 -14.39 -9.40 -9.67
N GLY A 198 -14.24 -9.38 -8.34
CA GLY A 198 -14.12 -10.57 -7.50
C GLY A 198 -12.67 -11.05 -7.33
N MET A 199 -11.71 -10.43 -8.02
CA MET A 199 -10.27 -10.70 -7.85
C MET A 199 -9.70 -10.06 -6.59
N GLU A 200 -10.35 -9.02 -6.06
CA GLU A 200 -9.93 -8.22 -4.91
C GLU A 200 -9.63 -9.08 -3.68
N ARG A 201 -10.50 -10.05 -3.38
CA ARG A 201 -10.33 -10.98 -2.25
C ARG A 201 -9.08 -11.85 -2.37
N TYR A 202 -8.74 -12.29 -3.57
CA TYR A 202 -7.59 -13.16 -3.80
C TYR A 202 -6.30 -12.37 -3.67
N VAL A 203 -6.23 -11.17 -4.28
CA VAL A 203 -5.06 -10.31 -4.19
C VAL A 203 -4.78 -9.88 -2.74
N ALA A 204 -5.81 -9.50 -1.99
CA ALA A 204 -5.67 -9.11 -0.59
C ALA A 204 -5.13 -10.25 0.30
N ARG A 205 -5.62 -11.48 0.10
CA ARG A 205 -5.21 -12.66 0.88
C ARG A 205 -3.83 -13.17 0.47
N ASP A 206 -3.57 -13.32 -0.82
CA ASP A 206 -2.33 -13.91 -1.36
C ASP A 206 -1.13 -12.94 -1.29
N SER A 207 -1.37 -11.64 -1.18
CA SER A 207 -0.31 -10.65 -0.98
C SER A 207 0.43 -10.81 0.35
N GLY A 208 -0.20 -11.43 1.36
CA GLY A 208 0.28 -11.44 2.73
C GLY A 208 0.02 -10.13 3.51
N ALA A 209 -0.71 -9.18 2.92
CA ALA A 209 -1.13 -7.97 3.63
C ALA A 209 -2.17 -8.29 4.72
N CYS A 210 -3.12 -9.16 4.39
CA CYS A 210 -4.10 -9.69 5.35
C CYS A 210 -3.48 -10.80 6.20
N LEU A 211 -3.74 -10.75 7.50
CA LEU A 211 -3.38 -11.84 8.40
C LEU A 211 -4.45 -12.94 8.30
N LEU A 212 -4.04 -14.16 7.94
CA LEU A 212 -4.92 -15.30 7.78
C LEU A 212 -4.75 -16.31 8.92
N SER A 213 -5.83 -16.99 9.29
CA SER A 213 -5.79 -18.12 10.21
C SER A 213 -5.18 -19.37 9.55
N GLY A 214 -4.39 -20.12 10.32
CA GLY A 214 -3.78 -21.38 9.89
C GLY A 214 -4.78 -22.53 9.73
N GLY A 215 -5.84 -22.55 10.55
CA GLY A 215 -6.77 -23.67 10.65
C GLY A 215 -8.11 -23.34 11.30
N ALA A 216 -8.88 -24.40 11.61
CA ALA A 216 -10.11 -24.29 12.37
C ALA A 216 -9.82 -24.05 13.86
N GLY A 217 -10.46 -23.04 14.44
CA GLY A 217 -10.22 -22.64 15.83
C GLY A 217 -11.17 -21.57 16.33
N VAL A 218 -10.87 -21.07 17.53
CA VAL A 218 -11.65 -20.01 18.20
C VAL A 218 -10.71 -18.88 18.58
N VAL A 219 -11.14 -17.64 18.31
CA VAL A 219 -10.43 -16.44 18.74
C VAL A 219 -10.64 -16.24 20.24
N GLU A 220 -9.57 -16.30 21.03
CA GLU A 220 -9.67 -16.12 22.49
C GLU A 220 -9.56 -14.65 22.89
N GLU A 221 -8.61 -13.94 22.29
CA GLU A 221 -8.28 -12.56 22.64
C GLU A 221 -7.98 -11.76 21.38
N VAL A 222 -8.48 -10.52 21.34
CA VAL A 222 -8.24 -9.59 20.25
C VAL A 222 -7.85 -8.25 20.86
N ASP A 223 -6.69 -7.75 20.46
CA ASP A 223 -6.22 -6.41 20.73
C ASP A 223 -5.78 -5.74 19.42
N ALA A 224 -5.60 -4.42 19.44
CA ALA A 224 -5.09 -3.65 18.31
C ALA A 224 -3.67 -4.05 17.88
N ASN A 225 -2.90 -4.70 18.77
CA ASN A 225 -1.52 -5.12 18.53
C ASN A 225 -1.34 -6.62 18.32
N ARG A 226 -2.27 -7.45 18.80
CA ARG A 226 -2.15 -8.91 18.71
C ARG A 226 -3.51 -9.61 18.68
N ILE A 227 -3.52 -10.82 18.13
CA ILE A 227 -4.68 -11.71 18.08
C ILE A 227 -4.25 -13.09 18.57
N VAL A 228 -4.96 -13.63 19.57
CA VAL A 228 -4.70 -14.97 20.09
C VAL A 228 -5.79 -15.92 19.57
N VAL A 229 -5.37 -16.92 18.79
CA VAL A 229 -6.27 -17.93 18.23
C VAL A 229 -5.90 -19.29 18.80
N ARG A 230 -6.90 -20.00 19.30
CA ARG A 230 -6.74 -21.39 19.73
C ARG A 230 -7.27 -22.30 18.64
N TYR A 231 -6.39 -23.12 18.07
CA TYR A 231 -6.76 -24.09 17.05
C TYR A 231 -7.26 -25.39 17.67
N ASP A 232 -8.12 -26.10 16.93
CA ASP A 232 -8.68 -27.37 17.36
C ASP A 232 -7.67 -28.52 17.29
N GLN A 233 -6.68 -28.43 16.40
CA GLN A 233 -5.55 -29.36 16.34
C GLN A 233 -4.22 -28.62 16.52
N PRO A 234 -3.29 -29.16 17.34
CA PRO A 234 -1.95 -28.59 17.49
C PRO A 234 -1.12 -28.73 16.21
N GLY A 235 -0.26 -27.76 15.92
CA GLY A 235 0.70 -27.81 14.80
C GLY A 235 0.22 -27.23 13.47
N ILE A 236 -1.04 -26.82 13.33
CA ILE A 236 -1.58 -26.32 12.04
C ILE A 236 -0.95 -24.98 11.62
N ASP A 237 -0.61 -24.14 12.58
CA ASP A 237 -0.07 -22.80 12.44
C ASP A 237 1.47 -22.74 12.39
N GLY A 238 2.13 -23.91 12.40
CA GLY A 238 3.58 -24.02 12.54
C GLY A 238 4.08 -23.95 13.99
N TYR A 239 3.18 -23.87 14.97
CA TYR A 239 3.49 -23.95 16.39
C TYR A 239 2.94 -25.25 16.99
N ASP A 240 3.77 -26.00 17.71
CA ASP A 240 3.39 -27.29 18.31
C ASP A 240 2.37 -27.16 19.47
N THR A 241 2.00 -25.92 19.84
CA THR A 241 1.27 -25.56 21.06
C THR A 241 -0.25 -25.50 20.88
N GLY A 242 -0.77 -25.50 19.65
CA GLY A 242 -2.21 -25.38 19.36
C GLY A 242 -2.84 -24.03 19.72
N VAL A 243 -2.03 -23.09 20.21
CA VAL A 243 -2.38 -21.69 20.46
C VAL A 243 -1.40 -20.83 19.70
N ALA A 244 -1.94 -19.94 18.87
CA ALA A 244 -1.20 -19.01 18.04
C ALA A 244 -1.34 -17.59 18.57
N VAL A 245 -0.22 -16.91 18.75
CA VAL A 245 -0.20 -15.47 19.03
C VAL A 245 0.27 -14.74 17.78
N TYR A 246 -0.66 -14.08 17.10
CA TYR A 246 -0.36 -13.27 15.93
C TYR A 246 -0.12 -11.82 16.34
N ARG A 247 1.10 -11.33 16.15
CA ARG A 247 1.43 -9.91 16.36
C ARG A 247 1.14 -9.12 15.08
N LEU A 248 0.34 -8.08 15.21
CA LEU A 248 -0.03 -7.21 14.11
C LEU A 248 1.09 -6.20 13.84
N GLU A 249 1.35 -5.93 12.56
CA GLU A 249 2.27 -4.87 12.17
C GLU A 249 1.57 -3.51 12.26
N LYS A 250 2.11 -2.60 13.10
CA LYS A 250 1.52 -1.27 13.35
C LYS A 250 2.44 -0.17 12.85
N TYR A 251 1.90 0.76 12.07
CA TYR A 251 2.57 1.97 11.57
C TYR A 251 4.00 1.71 11.07
N LYS A 252 4.18 0.66 10.27
CA LYS A 252 5.47 0.28 9.71
C LYS A 252 5.71 1.04 8.41
N LYS A 253 6.93 1.52 8.22
CA LYS A 253 7.35 2.17 6.98
C LYS A 253 7.46 1.14 5.83
N SER A 254 6.90 1.46 4.67
CA SER A 254 7.19 0.76 3.41
C SER A 254 8.40 1.34 2.66
N ASN A 255 8.87 0.64 1.62
CA ASN A 255 9.97 1.14 0.78
C ASN A 255 9.67 2.51 0.12
N GLN A 256 8.40 2.79 -0.20
CA GLN A 256 7.95 4.05 -0.82
C GLN A 256 7.53 5.11 0.21
N ASN A 257 7.94 4.96 1.47
CA ASN A 257 7.58 5.85 2.60
C ASN A 257 6.06 5.91 2.86
N THR A 258 5.28 4.92 2.43
CA THR A 258 3.87 4.77 2.81
C THR A 258 3.76 4.05 4.16
N CYS A 259 2.56 4.05 4.75
CA CYS A 259 2.27 3.41 6.02
C CYS A 259 1.63 2.03 5.80
N PHE A 260 2.29 0.98 6.32
CA PHE A 260 1.70 -0.34 6.49
C PHE A 260 1.16 -0.49 7.91
N ASN A 261 -0.13 -0.77 8.05
CA ASN A 261 -0.79 -0.91 9.34
C ASN A 261 -1.89 -1.95 9.26
N GLN A 262 -1.86 -2.91 10.18
CA GLN A 262 -2.87 -3.95 10.29
C GLN A 262 -3.95 -3.59 11.32
N LYS A 263 -5.20 -3.94 11.02
CA LYS A 263 -6.37 -3.72 11.88
C LYS A 263 -7.10 -5.05 12.10
N PRO A 264 -7.34 -5.48 13.36
CA PRO A 264 -8.08 -6.70 13.63
C PRO A 264 -9.53 -6.57 13.15
N LEU A 265 -10.05 -7.63 12.51
CA LEU A 265 -11.46 -7.72 12.08
C LEU A 265 -12.28 -8.63 13.00
N VAL A 266 -11.64 -9.68 13.52
CA VAL A 266 -12.32 -10.70 14.33
C VAL A 266 -12.65 -10.18 15.73
N LYS A 267 -13.67 -10.79 16.34
CA LYS A 267 -14.07 -10.52 17.73
C LYS A 267 -13.76 -11.74 18.61
N PRO A 268 -13.50 -11.57 19.92
CA PRO A 268 -13.35 -12.68 20.85
C PRO A 268 -14.57 -13.61 20.80
N GLY A 269 -14.32 -14.93 20.78
CA GLY A 269 -15.34 -15.97 20.69
C GLY A 269 -15.76 -16.35 19.26
N MET A 270 -15.28 -15.64 18.23
CA MET A 270 -15.56 -15.97 16.83
C MET A 270 -14.89 -17.29 16.44
N LEU A 271 -15.64 -18.15 15.75
CA LEU A 271 -15.11 -19.35 15.10
C LEU A 271 -14.39 -18.96 13.82
N VAL A 272 -13.20 -19.49 13.62
CA VAL A 272 -12.40 -19.26 12.41
C VAL A 272 -12.11 -20.59 11.74
N GLU A 273 -12.12 -20.61 10.41
CA GLU A 273 -11.68 -21.73 9.59
C GLU A 273 -10.32 -21.42 8.97
N LYS A 274 -9.70 -22.37 8.27
CA LYS A 274 -8.45 -22.14 7.54
C LYS A 274 -8.61 -20.99 6.54
N ALA A 275 -7.65 -20.06 6.53
CA ALA A 275 -7.63 -18.89 5.65
C ALA A 275 -8.75 -17.86 5.90
N THR A 276 -9.35 -17.86 7.09
CA THR A 276 -10.21 -16.76 7.56
C THR A 276 -9.36 -15.53 7.82
N VAL A 277 -9.82 -14.34 7.42
CA VAL A 277 -9.08 -13.09 7.61
C VAL A 277 -9.22 -12.64 9.07
N LEU A 278 -8.11 -12.67 9.80
CA LEU A 278 -8.01 -12.23 11.19
C LEU A 278 -7.84 -10.71 11.30
N ALA A 279 -7.00 -10.14 10.44
CA ALA A 279 -6.73 -8.70 10.37
C ALA A 279 -6.51 -8.24 8.93
N ASP A 280 -7.02 -7.06 8.62
CA ASP A 280 -6.77 -6.37 7.35
C ASP A 280 -5.42 -5.66 7.37
N GLY A 281 -4.72 -5.67 6.24
CA GLY A 281 -3.53 -4.86 6.00
C GLY A 281 -3.85 -3.46 5.49
N SER A 282 -2.81 -2.75 5.06
CA SER A 282 -2.97 -1.47 4.35
C SER A 282 -3.64 -1.69 3.00
N SER A 283 -4.56 -0.81 2.61
CA SER A 283 -5.34 -0.93 1.37
C SER A 283 -6.17 -2.22 1.28
N CYS A 284 -6.69 -2.70 2.41
CA CYS A 284 -7.66 -3.78 2.48
C CYS A 284 -8.91 -3.35 3.27
N ASP A 285 -10.04 -3.96 2.98
CA ASP A 285 -11.30 -3.78 3.70
C ASP A 285 -12.08 -5.12 3.71
N LYS A 286 -12.30 -5.68 4.90
CA LYS A 286 -12.94 -6.98 5.14
C LYS A 286 -12.36 -8.13 4.31
N GLY A 287 -11.03 -8.13 4.10
CA GLY A 287 -10.34 -9.14 3.31
C GLY A 287 -10.41 -8.95 1.79
N GLU A 288 -10.93 -7.81 1.31
CA GLU A 288 -10.89 -7.40 -0.09
C GLU A 288 -9.88 -6.26 -0.29
N LEU A 289 -9.34 -6.16 -1.51
CA LEU A 289 -8.41 -5.11 -1.89
C LEU A 289 -9.15 -3.76 -2.03
N ALA A 290 -8.70 -2.77 -1.28
CA ALA A 290 -9.28 -1.44 -1.21
C ALA A 290 -8.21 -0.37 -1.47
N LEU A 291 -7.90 -0.11 -2.74
CA LEU A 291 -6.86 0.83 -3.17
C LEU A 291 -7.26 2.32 -3.08
N GLY A 292 -8.56 2.61 -3.03
CA GLY A 292 -9.14 3.94 -3.16
C GLY A 292 -10.46 4.09 -2.42
N LYS A 293 -11.31 4.98 -2.93
CA LYS A 293 -12.64 5.28 -2.37
C LYS A 293 -13.69 5.42 -3.46
N ASN A 294 -14.89 4.92 -3.18
CA ASN A 294 -16.07 5.18 -3.99
C ASN A 294 -16.53 6.62 -3.77
N VAL A 295 -16.62 7.41 -4.84
CA VAL A 295 -17.03 8.82 -4.77
C VAL A 295 -18.09 9.12 -5.81
N THR A 296 -18.98 10.07 -5.49
CA THR A 296 -20.04 10.49 -6.39
C THR A 296 -19.47 11.42 -7.44
N ILE A 297 -19.53 11.03 -8.72
CA ILE A 297 -18.98 11.83 -9.82
C ILE A 297 -20.07 12.33 -10.76
N ALA A 298 -19.84 13.50 -11.37
CA ALA A 298 -20.65 14.02 -12.47
C ALA A 298 -19.78 14.30 -13.71
N PHE A 299 -20.25 13.86 -14.88
CA PHE A 299 -19.61 14.15 -16.16
C PHE A 299 -20.20 15.43 -16.77
N MET A 300 -19.57 16.56 -16.47
CA MET A 300 -19.96 17.85 -17.04
C MET A 300 -18.79 18.84 -17.05
N PRO A 301 -18.71 19.77 -18.01
CA PRO A 301 -17.74 20.85 -17.92
C PRO A 301 -18.12 21.79 -16.76
N TRP A 302 -17.12 22.24 -15.99
CA TRP A 302 -17.31 23.17 -14.88
C TRP A 302 -16.38 24.37 -14.99
N ARG A 303 -16.85 25.44 -15.64
CA ARG A 303 -16.19 26.76 -15.69
C ARG A 303 -14.68 26.73 -16.02
N GLY A 304 -14.21 25.71 -16.74
CA GLY A 304 -12.80 25.51 -17.09
C GLY A 304 -11.93 24.89 -15.99
N PHE A 305 -12.46 24.61 -14.79
CA PHE A 305 -11.67 23.98 -13.72
C PHE A 305 -11.31 22.53 -14.02
N ASN A 306 -12.14 21.83 -14.81
CA ASN A 306 -11.85 20.50 -15.31
C ASN A 306 -11.40 20.51 -16.79
N TYR A 307 -10.71 21.57 -17.22
CA TYR A 307 -10.11 21.63 -18.55
C TYR A 307 -9.05 20.52 -18.74
N GLU A 308 -8.96 19.98 -19.96
CA GLU A 308 -8.18 18.77 -20.27
C GLU A 308 -8.50 17.62 -19.30
N ASP A 309 -7.53 17.27 -18.45
CA ASP A 309 -7.56 16.19 -17.47
C ASP A 309 -7.59 16.70 -16.03
N SER A 310 -7.89 17.98 -15.84
CA SER A 310 -8.02 18.52 -14.49
C SER A 310 -9.27 17.96 -13.79
N ILE A 311 -9.14 17.76 -12.48
CA ILE A 311 -10.19 17.23 -11.62
C ILE A 311 -10.60 18.31 -10.63
N LEU A 312 -11.90 18.57 -10.56
CA LEU A 312 -12.51 19.43 -9.55
C LEU A 312 -12.98 18.57 -8.38
N VAL A 313 -12.63 18.96 -7.17
CA VAL A 313 -12.91 18.18 -5.95
C VAL A 313 -13.72 18.99 -4.95
N ASN A 314 -14.73 18.38 -4.35
CA ASN A 314 -15.51 18.97 -3.26
C ASN A 314 -14.69 19.05 -1.96
N GLU A 315 -14.71 20.21 -1.30
CA GLU A 315 -14.08 20.43 0.01
C GLU A 315 -14.55 19.42 1.08
N ARG A 316 -15.78 18.90 0.99
CA ARG A 316 -16.31 17.85 1.87
C ARG A 316 -15.38 16.64 1.96
N LEU A 317 -14.77 16.24 0.84
CA LEU A 317 -13.84 15.11 0.80
C LEU A 317 -12.59 15.33 1.66
N LEU A 318 -12.13 16.60 1.77
CA LEU A 318 -11.01 16.99 2.62
C LEU A 318 -11.44 17.09 4.10
N LYS A 319 -12.65 17.62 4.36
CA LYS A 319 -13.22 17.70 5.72
C LYS A 319 -13.39 16.31 6.35
N GLN A 320 -13.76 15.33 5.55
CA GLN A 320 -13.96 13.94 5.98
C GLN A 320 -12.68 13.07 5.91
N ASP A 321 -11.53 13.66 5.54
CA ASP A 321 -10.24 12.96 5.41
C ASP A 321 -10.28 11.70 4.51
N ILE A 322 -11.12 11.71 3.46
CA ILE A 322 -11.37 10.54 2.59
C ILE A 322 -10.10 10.14 1.83
N PHE A 323 -9.38 11.11 1.25
CA PHE A 323 -8.14 10.90 0.48
C PHE A 323 -6.87 11.29 1.27
N THR A 324 -6.93 11.19 2.59
CA THR A 324 -5.77 11.46 3.46
C THR A 324 -4.91 10.20 3.59
N SER A 325 -3.62 10.31 3.27
CA SER A 325 -2.64 9.23 3.36
C SER A 325 -1.65 9.46 4.51
N LEU A 326 -1.14 8.36 5.07
CA LEU A 326 -0.07 8.39 6.08
C LEU A 326 1.25 8.04 5.43
N HIS A 327 2.24 8.92 5.62
CA HIS A 327 3.61 8.72 5.16
C HIS A 327 4.54 8.64 6.34
N ILE A 328 5.50 7.72 6.29
CA ILE A 328 6.49 7.53 7.34
C ILE A 328 7.87 7.72 6.72
N GLU A 329 8.51 8.81 7.13
CA GLU A 329 9.85 9.16 6.72
C GLU A 329 10.84 8.77 7.82
N VAL A 330 12.01 8.28 7.42
CA VAL A 330 13.08 7.88 8.34
C VAL A 330 14.25 8.79 8.12
N PHE A 331 14.60 9.53 9.15
CA PHE A 331 15.79 10.36 9.18
C PHE A 331 16.84 9.65 10.04
N GLU A 332 18.05 9.53 9.52
CA GLU A 332 19.15 8.88 10.23
C GLU A 332 20.34 9.80 10.37
N THR A 333 21.01 9.70 11.52
CA THR A 333 22.31 10.32 11.76
C THR A 333 23.26 9.31 12.36
N MET A 334 24.53 9.46 12.03
CA MET A 334 25.61 8.59 12.50
C MET A 334 26.64 9.45 13.19
N ALA A 335 27.04 9.03 14.39
CA ALA A 335 28.18 9.57 15.12
C ALA A 335 29.42 8.74 14.77
N ARG A 336 30.42 9.40 14.19
CA ARG A 336 31.64 8.76 13.70
C ARG A 336 32.84 9.11 14.56
N ASP A 337 33.79 8.20 14.60
CA ASP A 337 35.13 8.48 15.11
C ASP A 337 35.94 9.16 14.00
N THR A 338 36.28 10.44 14.19
CA THR A 338 37.05 11.21 13.23
C THR A 338 38.50 11.36 13.69
N LYS A 339 39.40 11.76 12.79
CA LYS A 339 40.80 12.00 13.16
C LYS A 339 40.99 13.09 14.22
N LEU A 340 40.05 14.03 14.33
CA LEU A 340 40.08 15.13 15.27
C LEU A 340 39.44 14.78 16.63
N GLY A 341 38.74 13.64 16.70
CA GLY A 341 37.99 13.21 17.88
C GLY A 341 36.69 12.52 17.51
N LYS A 342 36.01 12.00 18.54
CA LYS A 342 34.72 11.33 18.37
C LYS A 342 33.61 12.38 18.21
N GLU A 343 32.72 12.16 17.25
CA GLU A 343 31.45 12.89 17.22
C GLU A 343 30.55 12.39 18.35
N GLU A 344 29.87 13.32 18.99
CA GLU A 344 28.99 13.03 20.12
C GLU A 344 27.55 13.43 19.79
N ILE A 345 26.61 12.62 20.27
CA ILE A 345 25.18 12.93 20.25
C ILE A 345 24.87 13.48 21.65
N THR A 346 24.48 14.74 21.70
CA THR A 346 24.27 15.48 22.95
C THR A 346 23.27 16.61 22.73
N ARG A 347 22.61 17.01 23.81
CA ARG A 347 21.73 18.19 23.86
C ARG A 347 22.53 19.50 23.90
N ASP A 348 23.81 19.47 24.29
CA ASP A 348 24.67 20.66 24.36
C ASP A 348 25.17 21.06 22.97
N ILE A 349 24.36 21.85 22.26
CA ILE A 349 24.63 22.29 20.88
C ILE A 349 25.02 23.77 20.88
N PRO A 350 26.16 24.15 20.28
CA PRO A 350 26.59 25.54 20.25
C PRO A 350 25.62 26.44 19.47
N ASN A 351 25.36 27.64 20.00
CA ASN A 351 24.61 28.72 19.34
C ASN A 351 23.15 28.37 18.97
N VAL A 352 22.54 27.42 19.70
CA VAL A 352 21.13 27.04 19.55
C VAL A 352 20.33 27.53 20.76
N SER A 353 19.16 28.11 20.51
CA SER A 353 18.27 28.59 21.58
C SER A 353 17.63 27.44 22.37
N GLU A 354 17.30 27.66 23.64
CA GLU A 354 16.60 26.65 24.46
C GLU A 354 15.23 26.26 23.89
N GLU A 355 14.56 27.17 23.18
CA GLU A 355 13.27 26.88 22.52
C GLU A 355 13.40 25.76 21.48
N THR A 356 14.49 25.77 20.70
CA THR A 356 14.79 24.74 19.70
C THR A 356 15.15 23.40 20.35
N LEU A 357 15.73 23.44 21.56
CA LEU A 357 16.11 22.25 22.34
C LEU A 357 14.97 21.67 23.16
N ARG A 358 13.80 22.33 23.22
CA ARG A 358 12.65 21.93 24.03
C ARG A 358 12.18 20.50 23.76
N ASN A 359 12.25 20.07 22.50
CA ASN A 359 11.77 18.76 22.07
C ASN A 359 12.81 17.65 22.27
N LEU A 360 14.05 17.98 22.64
CA LEU A 360 15.13 17.02 22.87
C LEU A 360 15.16 16.55 24.32
N ASP A 361 15.42 15.26 24.51
CA ASP A 361 15.73 14.67 25.80
C ASP A 361 17.16 15.03 26.27
N GLU A 362 17.53 14.57 27.47
CA GLU A 362 18.86 14.80 28.04
C GLU A 362 20.00 14.20 27.21
N SER A 363 19.71 13.15 26.43
CA SER A 363 20.66 12.54 25.48
C SER A 363 20.76 13.30 24.15
N GLY A 364 19.95 14.33 23.92
CA GLY A 364 19.91 15.10 22.67
C GLY A 364 19.11 14.44 21.55
N ILE A 365 18.18 13.54 21.87
CA ILE A 365 17.29 12.86 20.91
C ILE A 365 15.86 13.39 21.10
N VAL A 366 15.14 13.59 19.99
CA VAL A 366 13.75 14.07 20.05
C VAL A 366 12.82 13.08 20.78
N CYS A 367 11.93 13.64 21.61
CA CYS A 367 10.91 12.87 22.32
C CYS A 367 9.90 12.25 21.34
N VAL A 368 9.54 10.98 21.58
CA VAL A 368 8.45 10.31 20.86
C VAL A 368 7.13 11.01 21.20
N GLY A 369 6.33 11.33 20.18
CA GLY A 369 5.10 12.10 20.29
C GLY A 369 5.26 13.60 20.05
N ALA A 370 6.50 14.11 19.88
CA ALA A 370 6.72 15.51 19.55
C ALA A 370 6.22 15.84 18.14
N GLU A 371 5.51 16.96 18.01
CA GLU A 371 5.20 17.57 16.72
C GLU A 371 6.40 18.38 16.25
N VAL A 372 6.89 18.05 15.07
CA VAL A 372 8.09 18.65 14.48
C VAL A 372 7.77 19.33 13.16
N LYS A 373 8.40 20.47 12.93
CA LYS A 373 8.32 21.27 11.70
C LYS A 373 9.69 21.41 11.06
N ALA A 374 9.71 21.85 9.81
CA ALA A 374 10.93 22.15 9.09
C ALA A 374 11.87 23.05 9.91
N GLY A 375 13.13 22.62 10.05
CA GLY A 375 14.17 23.31 10.81
C GLY A 375 14.34 22.86 12.26
N ASP A 376 13.37 22.14 12.83
CA ASP A 376 13.48 21.60 14.19
C ASP A 376 14.59 20.53 14.27
N THR A 377 15.29 20.48 15.41
CA THR A 377 16.34 19.51 15.66
C THR A 377 15.74 18.18 16.09
N LEU A 378 16.04 17.11 15.34
CA LEU A 378 15.63 15.74 15.68
C LEU A 378 16.68 15.03 16.54
N VAL A 379 17.96 15.24 16.24
CA VAL A 379 19.07 14.67 16.99
C VAL A 379 20.21 15.68 17.04
N GLY A 380 20.57 16.10 18.25
CA GLY A 380 21.72 16.94 18.51
C GLY A 380 23.01 16.18 18.22
N LYS A 381 23.87 16.74 17.37
CA LYS A 381 25.18 16.15 17.04
C LYS A 381 26.24 17.23 16.96
N VAL A 382 27.35 16.99 17.64
CA VAL A 382 28.52 17.89 17.63
C VAL A 382 29.72 17.17 17.03
N THR A 383 30.40 17.87 16.12
CA THR A 383 31.64 17.37 15.48
C THR A 383 32.82 18.22 15.94
N PRO A 384 33.91 17.60 16.45
CA PRO A 384 35.14 18.32 16.77
C PRO A 384 35.68 19.06 15.55
N LYS A 385 36.00 20.33 15.73
CA LYS A 385 36.51 21.22 14.68
C LYS A 385 37.95 21.59 15.00
N GLY A 386 38.81 21.57 13.98
CA GLY A 386 40.18 22.09 14.10
C GLY A 386 40.19 23.61 14.26
N GLU A 387 41.29 24.14 14.77
CA GLU A 387 41.48 25.58 14.95
C GLU A 387 41.46 26.31 13.59
N THR A 388 40.50 27.22 13.40
CA THR A 388 40.41 28.04 12.18
C THR A 388 41.03 29.40 12.38
N VAL A 389 41.87 29.83 11.44
CA VAL A 389 42.41 31.20 11.42
C VAL A 389 41.28 32.16 11.05
N LEU A 390 40.83 32.93 12.03
CA LEU A 390 39.78 33.95 11.86
C LEU A 390 40.32 35.21 11.17
N SER A 391 39.46 35.92 10.45
CA SER A 391 39.80 37.23 9.88
C SER A 391 40.00 38.29 10.97
N PRO A 392 40.71 39.42 10.69
CA PRO A 392 40.83 40.51 11.65
C PRO A 392 39.49 41.04 12.17
N GLU A 393 38.46 41.09 11.32
CA GLU A 393 37.11 41.53 11.66
C GLU A 393 36.42 40.56 12.62
N GLU A 394 36.50 39.25 12.35
CA GLU A 394 35.95 38.20 13.22
C GLU A 394 36.67 38.16 14.57
N LYS A 395 38.00 38.36 14.58
CA LYS A 395 38.79 38.47 15.82
C LYS A 395 38.35 39.67 16.65
N LEU A 396 38.14 40.82 16.01
CA LEU A 396 37.66 42.02 16.69
C LEU A 396 36.26 41.81 17.28
N LEU A 397 35.33 41.23 16.50
CA LEU A 397 33.98 40.92 16.98
C LEU A 397 34.00 40.01 18.21
N ARG A 398 34.79 38.93 18.19
CA ARG A 398 34.93 38.04 19.35
C ARG A 398 35.55 38.75 20.55
N ALA A 399 36.53 39.62 20.33
CA ALA A 399 37.13 40.41 21.40
C ALA A 399 36.12 41.38 22.04
N ILE A 400 35.20 41.95 21.25
CA ILE A 400 34.15 42.86 21.73
C ILE A 400 33.08 42.08 22.52
N PHE A 401 32.59 40.96 21.98
CA PHE A 401 31.49 40.19 22.59
C PHE A 401 31.94 39.15 23.63
N GLY A 402 33.25 38.92 23.77
CA GLY A 402 33.80 37.94 24.71
C GLY A 402 33.45 36.49 24.36
N GLU A 403 33.02 36.22 23.12
CA GLU A 403 32.68 34.88 22.66
C GLU A 403 33.94 34.02 22.53
N LYS A 404 34.02 32.93 23.32
CA LYS A 404 35.11 31.97 23.23
C LYS A 404 35.04 31.23 21.89
N ALA A 405 36.20 30.88 21.33
CA ALA A 405 36.25 29.95 20.21
C ALA A 405 35.65 28.61 20.65
N GLN A 406 34.60 28.17 19.96
CA GLN A 406 34.02 26.84 20.16
C GLN A 406 34.83 25.83 19.33
N ASP A 407 35.34 24.80 20.01
CA ASP A 407 36.11 23.70 19.41
C ASP A 407 35.21 22.67 18.71
N VAL A 408 33.91 22.90 18.70
CA VAL A 408 32.89 22.00 18.14
C VAL A 408 32.00 22.72 17.13
N LYS A 409 31.55 21.98 16.13
CA LYS A 409 30.61 22.43 15.10
C LYS A 409 29.28 21.69 15.25
N ASP A 410 28.16 22.42 15.12
CA ASP A 410 26.83 21.83 14.98
C ASP A 410 26.74 21.03 13.67
N SER A 411 26.51 19.73 13.80
CA SER A 411 26.25 18.79 12.71
C SER A 411 24.96 18.01 12.94
N SER A 412 24.05 18.59 13.73
CA SER A 412 22.78 18.00 14.15
C SER A 412 21.86 17.65 12.99
N LEU A 413 21.05 16.62 13.20
CA LEU A 413 20.01 16.22 12.28
C LEU A 413 18.79 17.12 12.48
N ARG A 414 18.40 17.85 11.42
CA ARG A 414 17.23 18.72 11.42
C ARG A 414 16.17 18.22 10.45
N VAL A 415 14.91 18.54 10.72
CA VAL A 415 13.79 18.22 9.82
C VAL A 415 13.97 19.00 8.50
N PRO A 416 13.96 18.32 7.34
CA PRO A 416 14.06 19.01 6.05
C PRO A 416 12.89 19.98 5.78
N PRO A 417 13.11 21.01 4.97
CA PRO A 417 12.04 21.88 4.48
C PRO A 417 10.90 21.09 3.82
N GLY A 418 9.65 21.45 4.14
CA GLY A 418 8.45 20.82 3.58
C GLY A 418 7.98 19.55 4.29
N VAL A 419 8.72 19.06 5.29
CA VAL A 419 8.28 17.95 6.15
C VAL A 419 7.73 18.51 7.46
N GLN A 420 6.55 18.05 7.84
CA GLN A 420 5.93 18.34 9.13
C GLN A 420 5.17 17.11 9.60
N GLY A 421 5.27 16.77 10.88
CA GLY A 421 4.64 15.55 11.36
C GLY A 421 4.92 15.26 12.83
N VAL A 422 4.56 14.05 13.24
CA VAL A 422 4.73 13.58 14.61
C VAL A 422 5.83 12.53 14.64
N VAL A 423 6.76 12.64 15.59
CA VAL A 423 7.75 11.59 15.83
C VAL A 423 7.05 10.37 16.42
N ILE A 424 7.06 9.24 15.71
CA ILE A 424 6.39 8.01 16.14
C ILE A 424 7.32 7.04 16.85
N ASP A 425 8.60 7.05 16.49
CA ASP A 425 9.60 6.11 17.02
C ASP A 425 11.00 6.70 16.85
N ALA A 426 11.90 6.35 17.77
CA ALA A 426 13.30 6.74 17.74
C ALA A 426 14.15 5.54 18.17
N LYS A 427 14.91 4.98 17.22
CA LYS A 427 15.77 3.81 17.45
C LYS A 427 17.22 4.23 17.56
N VAL A 428 17.88 3.77 18.61
CA VAL A 428 19.30 3.99 18.86
C VAL A 428 20.03 2.67 18.69
N PHE A 429 21.02 2.65 17.81
CA PHE A 429 21.91 1.51 17.59
C PHE A 429 23.29 1.87 18.10
N SER A 430 23.83 1.01 18.97
CA SER A 430 25.12 1.24 19.63
C SER A 430 26.07 0.09 19.31
N ARG A 431 27.31 0.43 18.93
CA ARG A 431 28.35 -0.57 18.66
C ARG A 431 28.67 -1.36 19.94
N LYS A 432 28.95 -2.66 19.77
CA LYS A 432 29.45 -3.53 20.84
C LYS A 432 30.69 -2.94 21.53
N GLY A 433 30.65 -2.82 22.86
CA GLY A 433 31.75 -2.33 23.69
C GLY A 433 31.78 -0.81 23.90
N VAL A 434 30.79 -0.07 23.37
CA VAL A 434 30.55 1.33 23.72
C VAL A 434 29.50 1.38 24.84
N ASP A 435 29.70 2.26 25.82
CA ASP A 435 28.72 2.48 26.89
C ASP A 435 27.41 3.00 26.31
N LYS A 436 26.30 2.42 26.77
CA LYS A 436 24.95 2.78 26.32
C LYS A 436 24.47 3.99 27.12
N ASP A 437 23.83 4.93 26.43
CA ASP A 437 23.21 6.08 27.09
C ASP A 437 21.97 5.64 27.88
N GLU A 438 21.55 6.47 28.83
CA GLU A 438 20.32 6.26 29.62
C GLU A 438 19.10 6.02 28.73
N ARG A 439 18.96 6.78 27.64
CA ARG A 439 17.88 6.59 26.66
C ARG A 439 17.92 5.22 25.99
N SER A 440 19.10 4.70 25.68
CA SER A 440 19.26 3.39 25.05
C SER A 440 18.89 2.27 26.02
N LEU A 441 19.31 2.38 27.29
CA LEU A 441 18.96 1.43 28.35
C LEU A 441 17.44 1.42 28.60
N MET A 442 16.83 2.61 28.68
CA MET A 442 15.38 2.74 28.86
C MET A 442 14.58 2.05 27.74
N ILE A 443 15.00 2.23 26.48
CA ILE A 443 14.33 1.59 25.33
C ILE A 443 14.47 0.07 25.39
N GLU A 444 15.66 -0.44 25.71
CA GLU A 444 15.91 -1.88 25.85
C GLU A 444 15.07 -2.50 26.96
N ASP A 445 15.02 -1.87 28.13
CA ASP A 445 14.24 -2.36 29.27
C ASP A 445 12.74 -2.42 28.95
N LEU A 446 12.19 -1.38 28.32
CA LEU A 446 10.79 -1.36 27.88
C LEU A 446 10.46 -2.47 26.87
N ASP A 447 11.38 -2.78 25.96
CA ASP A 447 11.17 -3.85 24.98
C ASP A 447 11.31 -5.25 25.61
N ILE A 448 12.19 -5.40 26.60
CA ILE A 448 12.32 -6.63 27.39
C ILE A 448 11.06 -6.86 28.23
N GLU A 449 10.50 -5.83 28.86
CA GLU A 449 9.24 -5.92 29.62
C GLU A 449 8.08 -6.39 28.74
N LYS A 450 7.93 -5.83 27.54
CA LYS A 450 6.90 -6.27 26.57
C LYS A 450 7.06 -7.74 26.20
N LEU A 451 8.28 -8.19 25.90
CA LEU A 451 8.54 -9.59 25.56
C LEU A 451 8.24 -10.54 26.73
N ASN A 452 8.54 -10.11 27.96
CA ASN A 452 8.19 -10.88 29.16
C ASN A 452 6.68 -10.96 29.38
N GLN A 453 5.94 -9.88 29.12
CA GLN A 453 4.49 -9.88 29.20
C GLN A 453 3.89 -10.83 28.15
N ASP A 454 4.35 -10.78 26.90
CA ASP A 454 3.92 -11.70 25.84
C ASP A 454 4.20 -13.17 26.20
N LYS A 455 5.38 -13.46 26.76
CA LYS A 455 5.74 -14.79 27.29
C LYS A 455 4.75 -15.26 28.36
N LEU A 456 4.39 -14.40 29.30
CA LEU A 456 3.46 -14.74 30.39
C LEU A 456 2.05 -15.01 29.87
N ASP A 457 1.57 -14.20 28.92
CA ASP A 457 0.23 -14.33 28.35
C ASP A 457 0.09 -15.60 27.50
N GLU A 458 1.11 -15.94 26.71
CA GLU A 458 1.14 -17.18 25.92
C GLU A 458 1.13 -18.42 26.84
N LEU A 459 1.92 -18.39 27.93
CA LEU A 459 1.88 -19.44 28.96
C LEU A 459 0.51 -19.49 29.67
N ALA A 460 -0.15 -18.36 29.89
CA ALA A 460 -1.46 -18.30 30.52
C ALA A 460 -2.57 -18.87 29.62
N SER A 461 -2.54 -18.60 28.30
CA SER A 461 -3.45 -19.22 27.34
C SER A 461 -3.21 -20.72 27.23
N LEU A 462 -1.94 -21.17 27.18
CA LEU A 462 -1.60 -22.59 27.22
C LEU A 462 -2.15 -23.29 28.48
N LYS A 463 -2.01 -22.66 29.66
CA LYS A 463 -2.59 -23.17 30.92
C LYS A 463 -4.11 -23.31 30.83
N ARG A 464 -4.82 -22.32 30.26
CA ARG A 464 -6.28 -22.37 30.06
C ARG A 464 -6.68 -23.50 29.10
N GLY A 465 -5.95 -23.66 28.00
CA GLY A 465 -6.14 -24.78 27.06
C GLY A 465 -6.08 -26.14 27.75
N VAL A 466 -5.05 -26.36 28.57
CA VAL A 466 -4.89 -27.58 29.38
C VAL A 466 -6.03 -27.74 30.40
N CYS A 467 -6.44 -26.67 31.07
CA CYS A 467 -7.56 -26.72 32.02
C CYS A 467 -8.84 -27.23 31.35
N ARG A 468 -9.14 -26.76 30.13
CA ARG A 468 -10.30 -27.22 29.37
C ARG A 468 -10.18 -28.65 28.87
N GLU A 469 -9.02 -29.08 28.39
CA GLU A 469 -8.80 -30.47 27.99
C GLU A 469 -8.99 -31.43 29.16
N VAL A 470 -8.37 -31.12 30.30
CA VAL A 470 -8.55 -31.88 31.54
C VAL A 470 -10.01 -31.78 32.01
N GLY A 471 -10.65 -30.62 31.86
CA GLY A 471 -12.07 -30.40 32.14
C GLY A 471 -12.99 -31.33 31.35
N LYS A 472 -12.72 -31.54 30.05
CA LYS A 472 -13.45 -32.51 29.20
C LYS A 472 -13.25 -33.96 29.67
N VAL A 473 -12.06 -34.30 30.14
CA VAL A 473 -11.79 -35.64 30.70
C VAL A 473 -12.56 -35.84 32.02
N ILE A 474 -12.72 -34.81 32.83
CA ILE A 474 -13.41 -34.86 34.13
C ILE A 474 -14.93 -34.67 34.01
N ASP A 475 -15.43 -34.18 32.87
CA ASP A 475 -16.83 -33.84 32.63
C ASP A 475 -17.81 -35.01 32.92
N GLY A 476 -18.87 -34.74 33.67
CA GLY A 476 -19.90 -35.70 34.05
C GLY A 476 -19.54 -36.66 35.20
N ARG A 477 -18.33 -36.58 35.77
CA ARG A 477 -17.85 -37.45 36.86
C ARG A 477 -18.10 -36.84 38.23
N THR A 478 -18.24 -37.68 39.25
CA THR A 478 -18.47 -37.22 40.63
C THR A 478 -17.18 -36.86 41.33
N VAL A 479 -17.15 -35.66 41.91
CA VAL A 479 -16.01 -35.15 42.68
C VAL A 479 -16.08 -35.64 44.13
N LYS A 480 -14.94 -36.06 44.68
CA LYS A 480 -14.85 -36.58 46.05
C LYS A 480 -14.56 -35.51 47.10
N GLU A 481 -14.27 -34.29 46.67
CA GLU A 481 -13.95 -33.14 47.51
C GLU A 481 -14.72 -31.91 47.02
N ASP A 482 -14.91 -30.92 47.88
CA ASP A 482 -15.51 -29.64 47.50
C ASP A 482 -14.56 -28.90 46.55
N VAL A 483 -15.07 -28.53 45.38
CA VAL A 483 -14.30 -27.81 44.37
C VAL A 483 -14.42 -26.32 44.63
N ILE A 484 -13.29 -25.69 44.95
CA ILE A 484 -13.21 -24.26 45.26
C ILE A 484 -12.66 -23.52 44.03
N ALA A 485 -13.30 -22.41 43.66
CA ALA A 485 -12.86 -21.48 42.63
C ALA A 485 -11.63 -20.66 43.09
N ARG A 486 -10.97 -19.99 42.14
CA ARG A 486 -9.89 -19.02 42.41
C ARG A 486 -10.28 -17.89 43.36
N ASP A 487 -11.57 -17.53 43.46
CA ASP A 487 -12.11 -16.48 44.32
C ASP A 487 -12.50 -16.97 45.73
N GLY A 488 -12.34 -18.27 46.02
CA GLY A 488 -12.72 -18.88 47.29
C GLY A 488 -14.17 -19.35 47.38
N SER A 489 -14.97 -19.23 46.30
CA SER A 489 -16.34 -19.73 46.25
C SER A 489 -16.38 -21.25 45.96
N VAL A 490 -17.39 -21.95 46.51
CA VAL A 490 -17.57 -23.40 46.28
C VAL A 490 -18.36 -23.62 45.00
N LEU A 491 -17.70 -24.07 43.93
CA LEU A 491 -18.29 -24.33 42.61
C LEU A 491 -19.10 -25.63 42.58
N VAL A 492 -18.55 -26.70 43.15
CA VAL A 492 -19.18 -28.02 43.16
C VAL A 492 -19.04 -28.63 44.55
N LYS A 493 -20.18 -28.94 45.17
CA LYS A 493 -20.22 -29.66 46.46
C LYS A 493 -19.93 -31.15 46.26
N LEU A 494 -19.32 -31.77 47.27
CA LEU A 494 -19.00 -33.19 47.35
C LEU A 494 -20.16 -34.08 46.85
N GLY A 495 -19.85 -34.99 45.94
CA GLY A 495 -20.80 -35.96 45.38
C GLY A 495 -21.64 -35.46 44.18
N LYS A 496 -21.50 -34.20 43.74
CA LYS A 496 -22.13 -33.72 42.50
C LYS A 496 -21.24 -33.96 41.28
N LYS A 497 -21.84 -33.94 40.09
CA LYS A 497 -21.13 -34.09 38.81
C LYS A 497 -20.37 -32.80 38.48
N PHE A 498 -19.13 -32.95 38.05
CA PHE A 498 -18.32 -31.87 37.51
C PHE A 498 -18.79 -31.50 36.11
N SER A 499 -18.81 -30.22 35.78
CA SER A 499 -19.07 -29.72 34.43
C SER A 499 -17.81 -29.10 33.85
N ALA A 500 -17.53 -29.35 32.57
CA ALA A 500 -16.37 -28.80 31.86
C ALA A 500 -16.27 -27.26 31.93
N ALA A 501 -17.39 -26.55 32.09
CA ALA A 501 -17.41 -25.09 32.22
C ALA A 501 -16.68 -24.58 33.48
N PHE A 502 -16.64 -25.38 34.54
CA PHE A 502 -15.98 -25.00 35.81
C PHE A 502 -14.46 -25.20 35.79
N ALA A 503 -13.89 -25.79 34.73
CA ALA A 503 -12.47 -26.11 34.68
C ALA A 503 -11.57 -24.87 34.64
N ASP A 504 -11.98 -23.80 33.96
CA ASP A 504 -11.20 -22.55 33.90
C ASP A 504 -11.13 -21.86 35.29
N ASP A 505 -12.17 -22.00 36.11
CA ASP A 505 -12.30 -21.32 37.41
C ASP A 505 -11.56 -22.01 38.56
N VAL A 506 -11.33 -23.34 38.47
CA VAL A 506 -10.59 -24.14 39.46
C VAL A 506 -9.08 -23.91 39.39
N GLY A 507 -8.58 -23.64 38.18
CA GLY A 507 -7.18 -23.31 37.91
C GLY A 507 -6.23 -24.52 37.76
N PHE A 508 -5.17 -24.28 36.99
CA PHE A 508 -4.20 -25.27 36.50
C PHE A 508 -3.59 -26.18 37.57
N HIS A 509 -3.10 -25.62 38.69
CA HIS A 509 -2.44 -26.44 39.72
C HIS A 509 -3.42 -27.28 40.55
N THR A 510 -4.62 -26.76 40.79
CA THR A 510 -5.66 -27.42 41.59
C THR A 510 -6.29 -28.57 40.80
N LEU A 511 -6.51 -28.39 39.50
CA LEU A 511 -7.02 -29.41 38.58
C LEU A 511 -6.15 -30.67 38.52
N ARG A 512 -4.83 -30.55 38.61
CA ARG A 512 -3.91 -31.72 38.65
C ARG A 512 -4.11 -32.57 39.91
N LYS A 513 -4.54 -31.96 41.02
CA LYS A 513 -4.65 -32.62 42.33
C LYS A 513 -6.05 -33.17 42.61
N LEU A 514 -7.08 -32.62 41.96
CA LEU A 514 -8.49 -32.90 42.16
C LEU A 514 -8.84 -34.40 42.04
N ASP A 515 -9.53 -34.95 43.05
CA ASP A 515 -9.89 -36.38 43.12
C ASP A 515 -11.35 -36.64 42.66
N PHE A 516 -11.52 -37.55 41.70
CA PHE A 516 -12.80 -37.85 41.06
C PHE A 516 -13.00 -39.36 40.84
N SER A 517 -14.24 -39.78 40.57
CA SER A 517 -14.59 -41.19 40.32
C SER A 517 -13.79 -41.79 39.14
N GLU A 518 -13.20 -42.98 39.32
CA GLU A 518 -12.37 -43.69 38.32
C GLU A 518 -11.05 -43.03 37.89
N ARG A 519 -10.49 -42.13 38.71
CA ARG A 519 -9.21 -41.45 38.45
C ARG A 519 -8.06 -42.37 37.99
N ALA A 520 -7.98 -43.58 38.52
CA ALA A 520 -6.93 -44.55 38.18
C ALA A 520 -6.82 -44.86 36.67
N LYS A 521 -7.94 -44.82 35.92
CA LYS A 521 -7.96 -45.10 34.48
C LYS A 521 -7.49 -43.92 33.62
N TYR A 522 -7.52 -42.70 34.17
CA TYR A 522 -7.28 -41.45 33.41
C TYR A 522 -6.03 -40.72 33.90
N LEU A 523 -5.32 -41.27 34.88
CA LEU A 523 -4.06 -40.72 35.41
C LEU A 523 -2.97 -40.63 34.34
N GLU A 524 -2.87 -41.63 33.47
CA GLU A 524 -1.92 -41.66 32.35
C GLU A 524 -2.25 -40.56 31.33
N GLN A 525 -3.51 -40.48 30.89
CA GLN A 525 -3.98 -39.43 29.97
C GLN A 525 -3.80 -38.01 30.52
N ILE A 526 -4.11 -37.78 31.80
CA ILE A 526 -3.88 -36.49 32.45
C ILE A 526 -2.38 -36.21 32.55
N GLY A 527 -1.57 -37.21 32.92
CA GLY A 527 -0.11 -37.12 32.95
C GLY A 527 0.49 -36.71 31.61
N ASP A 528 0.02 -37.30 30.51
CA ASP A 528 0.45 -36.98 29.15
C ASP A 528 0.13 -35.54 28.76
N ILE A 529 -1.06 -35.04 29.12
CA ILE A 529 -1.47 -33.65 28.86
C ILE A 529 -0.55 -32.66 29.61
N TYR A 530 -0.27 -32.91 30.89
CA TYR A 530 0.65 -32.06 31.66
C TYR A 530 2.10 -32.17 31.17
N SER A 531 2.57 -33.35 30.77
CA SER A 531 3.91 -33.56 30.20
C SER A 531 4.07 -32.83 28.86
N ARG A 532 3.03 -32.85 28.02
CA ARG A 532 2.96 -32.04 26.79
C ARG A 532 3.05 -30.55 27.08
N TYR A 533 2.28 -30.07 28.05
CA TYR A 533 2.35 -28.67 28.51
C TYR A 533 3.76 -28.29 28.99
N GLU A 534 4.40 -29.11 29.82
CA GLU A 534 5.74 -28.82 30.36
C GLU A 534 6.77 -28.69 29.23
N ASN A 535 6.70 -29.55 28.21
CA ASN A 535 7.53 -29.44 27.01
C ASN A 535 7.26 -28.17 26.20
N GLN A 536 5.99 -27.85 25.95
CA GLN A 536 5.57 -26.66 25.20
C GLN A 536 5.96 -25.36 25.94
N ALA A 537 5.75 -25.30 27.25
CA ALA A 537 6.10 -24.16 28.09
C ALA A 537 7.62 -23.90 28.13
N ARG A 538 8.43 -24.98 28.11
CA ARG A 538 9.89 -24.88 28.01
C ARG A 538 10.30 -24.28 26.66
N LEU A 539 9.75 -24.77 25.55
CA LEU A 539 10.06 -24.26 24.21
C LEU A 539 9.69 -22.78 24.06
N ILE A 540 8.53 -22.37 24.57
CA ILE A 540 8.11 -20.96 24.60
C ILE A 540 9.14 -20.13 25.37
N SER A 541 9.53 -20.59 26.56
CA SER A 541 10.48 -19.87 27.41
C SER A 541 11.85 -19.69 26.75
N GLU A 542 12.42 -20.77 26.22
CA GLU A 542 13.71 -20.75 25.50
C GLU A 542 13.67 -19.81 24.30
N ARG A 543 12.56 -19.77 23.55
CA ARG A 543 12.38 -18.87 22.41
C ARG A 543 12.45 -17.40 22.82
N TYR A 544 11.68 -16.99 23.83
CA TYR A 544 11.70 -15.60 24.30
C TYR A 544 13.03 -15.23 24.95
N ASP A 545 13.61 -16.11 25.74
CA ASP A 545 14.90 -15.87 26.40
C ASP A 545 16.00 -15.68 25.34
N GLY A 546 15.98 -16.47 24.26
CA GLY A 546 16.89 -16.31 23.12
C GLY A 546 16.66 -15.05 22.26
N ILE A 547 15.46 -14.45 22.29
CA ILE A 547 15.19 -13.14 21.68
C ILE A 547 15.75 -12.03 22.58
N ILE A 548 15.51 -12.11 23.89
CA ILE A 548 16.00 -11.15 24.88
C ILE A 548 17.53 -11.11 24.90
N GLU A 549 18.21 -12.26 24.85
CA GLU A 549 19.67 -12.31 24.78
C GLU A 549 20.22 -11.65 23.50
N ARG A 550 19.52 -11.79 22.37
CA ARG A 550 19.89 -11.13 21.12
C ARG A 550 19.72 -9.62 21.20
N LEU A 551 18.68 -9.14 21.85
CA LEU A 551 18.44 -7.71 22.07
C LEU A 551 19.51 -7.08 22.97
N LYS A 552 19.96 -7.81 24.00
CA LYS A 552 21.07 -7.37 24.87
C LYS A 552 22.42 -7.30 24.14
N LYS A 553 22.63 -8.15 23.13
CA LYS A 553 23.84 -8.10 22.28
C LYS A 553 23.78 -6.83 21.42
N GLY A 554 24.77 -5.94 21.59
CA GLY A 554 24.87 -4.71 20.80
C GLY A 554 24.96 -4.95 19.29
N ASP A 555 24.75 -3.89 18.52
CA ASP A 555 24.61 -3.95 17.07
C ASP A 555 25.94 -4.01 16.31
N ASP A 556 25.89 -4.52 15.07
CA ASP A 556 27.01 -4.47 14.14
C ASP A 556 26.87 -3.22 13.25
N LEU A 557 27.76 -2.24 13.47
CA LEU A 557 27.73 -0.94 12.80
C LEU A 557 28.91 -0.77 11.84
N PRO A 558 28.74 -0.03 10.72
CA PRO A 558 29.81 0.21 9.75
C PRO A 558 31.10 0.73 10.39
N PRO A 559 32.28 0.38 9.86
CA PRO A 559 33.56 0.74 10.47
C PRO A 559 33.66 2.25 10.72
N GLY A 560 34.14 2.62 11.91
CA GLY A 560 34.21 4.03 12.34
C GLY A 560 32.91 4.65 12.87
N VAL A 561 31.75 4.01 12.73
CA VAL A 561 30.49 4.46 13.35
C VAL A 561 30.40 3.96 14.79
N VAL A 562 30.27 4.88 15.74
CA VAL A 562 30.14 4.57 17.17
C VAL A 562 28.67 4.32 17.52
N LYS A 563 27.80 5.20 17.04
CA LYS A 563 26.36 5.19 17.32
C LYS A 563 25.58 5.65 16.09
N MET A 564 24.39 5.10 15.90
CA MET A 564 23.46 5.49 14.85
C MET A 564 22.07 5.71 15.45
N VAL A 565 21.44 6.83 15.12
CA VAL A 565 20.07 7.14 15.56
C VAL A 565 19.17 7.25 14.34
N LYS A 566 18.04 6.56 14.37
CA LYS A 566 16.98 6.62 13.36
C LYS A 566 15.71 7.16 13.98
N VAL A 567 15.21 8.26 13.44
CA VAL A 567 13.97 8.91 13.87
C VAL A 567 12.92 8.70 12.80
N TYR A 568 11.76 8.18 13.21
CA TYR A 568 10.62 7.91 12.36
C TYR A 568 9.61 9.05 12.55
N VAL A 569 9.31 9.77 11.47
CA VAL A 569 8.35 10.88 11.47
C VAL A 569 7.15 10.49 10.61
N ALA A 570 5.97 10.46 11.22
CA ALA A 570 4.72 10.23 10.53
C ALA A 570 4.10 11.57 10.09
N THR A 571 3.87 11.69 8.79
CA THR A 571 3.25 12.86 8.15
C THR A 571 1.87 12.47 7.63
N LYS A 572 0.84 13.21 8.04
CA LYS A 572 -0.50 13.13 7.42
C LYS A 572 -0.53 14.01 6.17
N ARG A 573 -0.76 13.40 5.01
CA ARG A 573 -0.84 14.13 3.74
C ARG A 573 -2.27 14.13 3.23
N LYS A 574 -2.94 15.27 3.39
CA LYS A 574 -4.28 15.52 2.83
C LYS A 574 -4.20 15.65 1.30
N LEU A 575 -5.35 15.62 0.65
CA LEU A 575 -5.43 15.91 -0.79
C LEU A 575 -5.23 17.41 -1.00
N SER A 576 -4.39 17.80 -1.96
CA SER A 576 -4.13 19.20 -2.29
C SER A 576 -4.15 19.46 -3.80
N VAL A 577 -4.27 20.74 -4.18
CA VAL A 577 -4.17 21.16 -5.58
C VAL A 577 -2.79 20.80 -6.12
N GLY A 578 -2.76 20.13 -7.27
CA GLY A 578 -1.55 19.57 -7.88
C GLY A 578 -1.32 18.08 -7.61
N ASP A 579 -2.05 17.48 -6.67
CA ASP A 579 -2.02 16.02 -6.48
C ASP A 579 -2.63 15.31 -7.68
N LYS A 580 -2.09 14.13 -7.99
CA LYS A 580 -2.57 13.29 -9.09
C LYS A 580 -3.54 12.23 -8.60
N MET A 581 -4.71 12.19 -9.21
CA MET A 581 -5.72 11.14 -9.01
C MET A 581 -5.94 10.36 -10.30
N ALA A 582 -6.50 9.16 -10.18
CA ALA A 582 -6.90 8.36 -11.33
C ALA A 582 -8.05 7.42 -10.99
N GLY A 583 -8.84 7.03 -11.99
CA GLY A 583 -9.69 5.85 -11.92
C GLY A 583 -8.95 4.60 -12.43
N ARG A 584 -9.66 3.47 -12.45
CA ARG A 584 -9.11 2.18 -12.93
C ARG A 584 -9.03 2.07 -14.46
N HIS A 585 -9.75 2.93 -15.17
CA HIS A 585 -9.91 2.91 -16.63
C HIS A 585 -8.86 3.79 -17.38
N GLY A 586 -7.70 4.04 -16.77
CA GLY A 586 -6.65 4.88 -17.35
C GLY A 586 -7.00 6.38 -17.47
N ASN A 587 -8.09 6.81 -16.83
CA ASN A 587 -8.47 8.21 -16.65
C ASN A 587 -7.63 8.81 -15.51
N LYS A 588 -6.58 9.55 -15.86
CA LYS A 588 -5.73 10.29 -14.93
C LYS A 588 -6.12 11.76 -14.91
N GLY A 589 -5.93 12.40 -13.77
CA GLY A 589 -6.08 13.84 -13.68
C GLY A 589 -5.35 14.47 -12.51
N VAL A 590 -5.16 15.78 -12.60
CA VAL A 590 -4.54 16.59 -11.56
C VAL A 590 -5.63 17.41 -10.89
N VAL A 591 -5.66 17.41 -9.56
CA VAL A 591 -6.59 18.26 -8.80
C VAL A 591 -6.25 19.72 -9.10
N SER A 592 -7.14 20.43 -9.77
CA SER A 592 -6.95 21.84 -10.16
C SER A 592 -7.52 22.80 -9.12
N CYS A 593 -8.65 22.44 -8.53
CA CYS A 593 -9.35 23.26 -7.55
C CYS A 593 -10.08 22.36 -6.55
N VAL A 594 -10.04 22.79 -5.29
CA VAL A 594 -10.90 22.27 -4.23
C VAL A 594 -11.99 23.33 -4.02
N MET A 595 -13.23 22.97 -4.33
CA MET A 595 -14.34 23.90 -4.34
C MET A 595 -15.21 23.74 -3.08
N PRO A 596 -15.71 24.83 -2.47
CA PRO A 596 -16.64 24.77 -1.35
C PRO A 596 -17.87 23.92 -1.68
N GLU A 597 -18.48 23.32 -0.66
CA GLU A 597 -19.60 22.40 -0.86
C GLU A 597 -20.82 23.11 -1.45
N GLU A 598 -21.06 24.36 -1.04
CA GLU A 598 -22.14 25.23 -1.52
C GLU A 598 -22.05 25.57 -3.00
N ASP A 599 -20.83 25.59 -3.58
CA ASP A 599 -20.61 25.95 -4.98
C ASP A 599 -20.68 24.73 -5.91
N MET A 600 -20.74 23.51 -5.34
CA MET A 600 -20.76 22.26 -6.12
C MET A 600 -22.13 22.02 -6.76
N PRO A 601 -22.18 21.34 -7.92
CA PRO A 601 -23.43 20.78 -8.42
C PRO A 601 -24.09 19.88 -7.38
N TYR A 602 -25.41 20.02 -7.23
CA TYR A 602 -26.19 19.27 -6.27
C TYR A 602 -27.45 18.66 -6.90
N PHE A 603 -27.93 17.59 -6.28
CA PHE A 603 -29.15 16.88 -6.65
C PHE A 603 -30.40 17.56 -6.08
N ALA A 604 -31.59 17.17 -6.53
CA ALA A 604 -32.85 17.72 -6.02
C ALA A 604 -33.08 17.51 -4.50
N ASP A 605 -32.40 16.53 -3.89
CA ASP A 605 -32.43 16.27 -2.45
C ASP A 605 -31.45 17.13 -1.63
N GLY A 606 -30.68 17.99 -2.31
CA GLY A 606 -29.66 18.86 -1.70
C GLY A 606 -28.29 18.21 -1.52
N GLN A 607 -28.13 16.92 -1.84
CA GLN A 607 -26.82 16.26 -1.75
C GLN A 607 -25.91 16.78 -2.87
N THR A 608 -24.65 17.07 -2.53
CA THR A 608 -23.66 17.55 -3.52
C THR A 608 -22.87 16.40 -4.14
N VAL A 609 -22.43 16.60 -5.37
CA VAL A 609 -21.45 15.74 -6.05
C VAL A 609 -20.09 15.86 -5.35
N ASP A 610 -19.27 14.80 -5.37
CA ASP A 610 -17.93 14.79 -4.76
C ASP A 610 -16.85 15.26 -5.74
N ILE A 611 -16.91 14.81 -6.99
CA ILE A 611 -15.92 15.13 -8.03
C ILE A 611 -16.61 15.43 -9.37
N VAL A 612 -16.13 16.45 -10.08
CA VAL A 612 -16.61 16.75 -11.44
C VAL A 612 -15.53 16.42 -12.46
N LEU A 613 -15.85 15.54 -13.42
CA LEU A 613 -14.96 15.10 -14.49
C LEU A 613 -15.41 15.65 -15.84
N ASN A 614 -14.45 15.85 -16.73
CA ASN A 614 -14.71 16.35 -18.07
C ASN A 614 -15.26 15.22 -18.98
N PRO A 615 -16.46 15.38 -19.58
CA PRO A 615 -17.03 14.36 -20.46
C PRO A 615 -16.22 14.19 -21.76
N LEU A 616 -15.50 15.22 -22.22
CA LEU A 616 -14.75 15.19 -23.49
C LEU A 616 -13.57 14.21 -23.47
N GLY A 617 -13.10 13.86 -22.28
CA GLY A 617 -12.02 12.88 -22.10
C GLY A 617 -12.43 11.44 -22.39
N VAL A 618 -13.72 11.12 -22.40
CA VAL A 618 -14.21 9.75 -22.60
C VAL A 618 -14.20 9.33 -24.08
N PRO A 619 -14.80 10.09 -25.03
CA PRO A 619 -14.86 9.65 -26.43
C PRO A 619 -13.48 9.63 -27.10
N SER A 620 -12.63 10.60 -26.79
CA SER A 620 -11.28 10.71 -27.39
C SER A 620 -10.32 9.59 -26.96
N ARG A 621 -10.56 9.00 -25.78
CA ARG A 621 -9.72 7.95 -25.21
C ARG A 621 -10.31 6.55 -25.31
N MET A 622 -11.58 6.45 -25.72
CA MET A 622 -12.30 5.19 -25.89
C MET A 622 -12.23 4.28 -24.64
N ASN A 623 -12.37 4.87 -23.45
CA ASN A 623 -12.49 4.16 -22.18
C ASN A 623 -13.91 4.29 -21.62
N VAL A 624 -14.85 3.63 -22.30
CA VAL A 624 -16.29 3.69 -22.00
C VAL A 624 -16.61 2.90 -20.73
N GLY A 625 -15.76 1.95 -20.33
CA GLY A 625 -15.93 1.17 -19.11
C GLY A 625 -16.12 2.04 -17.86
N GLN A 626 -15.49 3.22 -17.82
CA GLN A 626 -15.64 4.16 -16.71
C GLN A 626 -17.07 4.71 -16.56
N VAL A 627 -17.82 4.82 -17.66
CA VAL A 627 -19.23 5.29 -17.64
C VAL A 627 -20.13 4.16 -17.14
N LEU A 628 -19.86 2.93 -17.56
CA LEU A 628 -20.57 1.74 -17.07
C LEU A 628 -20.32 1.52 -15.58
N GLU A 629 -19.08 1.70 -15.11
CA GLU A 629 -18.74 1.69 -13.68
C GLU A 629 -19.58 2.71 -12.89
N VAL A 630 -19.73 3.92 -13.43
CA VAL A 630 -20.49 5.01 -12.80
C VAL A 630 -21.96 4.68 -12.67
N HIS A 631 -22.57 4.15 -13.74
CA HIS A 631 -23.98 3.76 -13.74
C HIS A 631 -24.24 2.58 -12.80
N LEU A 632 -23.43 1.52 -12.86
CA LEU A 632 -23.59 0.37 -11.97
C LEU A 632 -23.31 0.75 -10.51
N GLY A 633 -22.29 1.57 -10.26
CA GLY A 633 -21.98 2.11 -8.94
C GLY A 633 -23.10 2.98 -8.39
N TYR A 634 -23.81 3.73 -9.25
CA TYR A 634 -24.96 4.52 -8.84
C TYR A 634 -26.14 3.64 -8.41
N ALA A 635 -26.46 2.61 -9.20
CA ALA A 635 -27.46 1.61 -8.84
C ALA A 635 -27.10 0.92 -7.51
N ALA A 636 -25.86 0.47 -7.36
CA ALA A 636 -25.34 -0.16 -6.15
C ALA A 636 -25.51 0.71 -4.88
N LYS A 637 -25.13 2.00 -4.96
CA LYS A 637 -25.28 2.95 -3.85
C LYS A 637 -26.75 3.19 -3.50
N LYS A 638 -27.59 3.46 -4.50
CA LYS A 638 -29.03 3.73 -4.29
C LYS A 638 -29.79 2.50 -3.76
N LEU A 639 -29.43 1.29 -4.19
CA LEU A 639 -29.97 0.07 -3.62
C LEU A 639 -29.57 -0.10 -2.14
N GLY A 640 -28.34 0.24 -1.77
CA GLY A 640 -27.89 0.27 -0.37
C GLY A 640 -28.69 1.26 0.48
N GLU A 641 -28.87 2.50 0.00
CA GLU A 641 -29.70 3.52 0.66
C GLU A 641 -31.16 3.05 0.86
N GLN A 642 -31.73 2.36 -0.13
CA GLN A 642 -33.07 1.78 -0.03
C GLN A 642 -33.15 0.65 1.00
N LEU A 643 -32.14 -0.23 1.06
CA LEU A 643 -32.09 -1.30 2.05
C LEU A 643 -31.97 -0.75 3.47
N GLU A 644 -31.17 0.30 3.68
CA GLU A 644 -31.06 1.00 4.96
C GLU A 644 -32.42 1.61 5.38
N ALA A 645 -33.11 2.29 4.45
CA ALA A 645 -34.43 2.85 4.71
C ALA A 645 -35.48 1.78 5.07
N LEU A 646 -35.35 0.56 4.51
CA LEU A 646 -36.19 -0.59 4.86
C LEU A 646 -35.80 -1.22 6.20
N ALA A 647 -34.50 -1.27 6.51
CA ALA A 647 -33.96 -1.77 7.77
C ALA A 647 -34.35 -0.90 8.96
N GLN A 648 -34.49 0.42 8.76
CA GLN A 648 -35.03 1.35 9.77
C GLN A 648 -36.51 1.13 10.07
N LYS A 649 -37.26 0.56 9.11
CA LYS A 649 -38.69 0.22 9.27
C LYS A 649 -38.91 -1.23 9.74
N GLU A 650 -37.85 -1.94 10.14
CA GLU A 650 -37.86 -3.35 10.58
C GLU A 650 -38.53 -4.31 9.58
N GLY A 651 -38.44 -4.00 8.28
CA GLY A 651 -39.14 -4.73 7.23
C GLY A 651 -38.43 -5.99 6.73
N ALA A 652 -38.10 -6.97 7.59
CA ALA A 652 -37.32 -8.17 7.20
C ALA A 652 -37.91 -8.92 5.98
N LYS A 653 -39.25 -9.05 5.89
CA LYS A 653 -39.92 -9.68 4.73
C LYS A 653 -39.74 -8.90 3.44
N ILE A 654 -39.77 -7.57 3.50
CA ILE A 654 -39.63 -6.68 2.34
C ILE A 654 -38.16 -6.69 1.88
N ILE A 655 -37.22 -6.72 2.82
CA ILE A 655 -35.79 -6.88 2.53
C ILE A 655 -35.55 -8.19 1.77
N LYS A 656 -36.10 -9.33 2.25
CA LYS A 656 -36.00 -10.62 1.54
C LYS A 656 -36.57 -10.56 0.12
N GLN A 657 -37.72 -9.91 -0.07
CA GLN A 657 -38.31 -9.74 -1.41
C GLN A 657 -37.43 -8.88 -2.32
N LYS A 658 -36.82 -7.82 -1.79
CA LYS A 658 -35.93 -6.94 -2.55
C LYS A 658 -34.64 -7.65 -2.92
N LEU A 659 -34.02 -8.37 -1.98
CA LEU A 659 -32.83 -9.19 -2.24
C LEU A 659 -33.09 -10.26 -3.30
N ALA A 660 -34.26 -10.90 -3.30
CA ALA A 660 -34.64 -11.88 -4.31
C ALA A 660 -34.80 -11.32 -5.72
N LYS A 661 -34.96 -9.99 -5.87
CA LYS A 661 -34.96 -9.32 -7.17
C LYS A 661 -33.57 -8.88 -7.63
N ILE A 662 -32.70 -8.52 -6.69
CA ILE A 662 -31.36 -8.00 -6.96
C ILE A 662 -30.37 -9.14 -7.20
N TYR A 663 -30.39 -10.15 -6.33
CA TYR A 663 -29.45 -11.27 -6.35
C TYR A 663 -30.00 -12.47 -7.13
N SER A 664 -29.08 -13.29 -7.63
CA SER A 664 -29.44 -14.59 -8.18
C SER A 664 -30.11 -15.48 -7.12
N LYS A 665 -30.88 -16.49 -7.56
CA LYS A 665 -31.55 -17.43 -6.64
C LYS A 665 -30.58 -18.17 -5.71
N VAL A 666 -29.32 -18.33 -6.12
CA VAL A 666 -28.29 -19.03 -5.34
C VAL A 666 -27.72 -18.12 -4.27
N GLU A 667 -27.32 -16.91 -4.65
CA GLU A 667 -26.77 -15.92 -3.71
C GLU A 667 -27.82 -15.46 -2.70
N CYS A 668 -29.05 -15.23 -3.17
CA CYS A 668 -30.15 -14.87 -2.27
C CYS A 668 -30.38 -15.96 -1.21
N LYS A 669 -30.24 -17.25 -1.55
CA LYS A 669 -30.34 -18.35 -0.58
C LYS A 669 -29.18 -18.32 0.42
N GLN A 670 -27.95 -18.08 -0.05
CA GLN A 670 -26.78 -18.01 0.83
C GLN A 670 -26.90 -16.88 1.86
N ILE A 671 -27.47 -15.73 1.47
CA ILE A 671 -27.66 -14.57 2.34
C ILE A 671 -28.85 -14.78 3.28
N VAL A 672 -29.95 -15.38 2.81
CA VAL A 672 -31.23 -15.43 3.55
C VAL A 672 -31.39 -16.69 4.40
N ASP A 673 -30.94 -17.86 3.95
CA ASP A 673 -31.25 -19.14 4.61
C ASP A 673 -30.48 -19.34 5.92
N ASN A 674 -29.29 -18.73 6.05
CA ASN A 674 -28.41 -18.88 7.22
C ASN A 674 -28.52 -17.72 8.23
N CYS A 675 -29.37 -16.74 8.00
CA CYS A 675 -29.49 -15.55 8.84
C CYS A 675 -30.86 -15.46 9.52
N THR A 676 -30.84 -15.12 10.81
CA THR A 676 -32.04 -14.70 11.53
C THR A 676 -32.55 -13.35 10.99
N ASP A 677 -33.81 -13.02 11.27
CA ASP A 677 -34.39 -11.75 10.81
C ASP A 677 -33.65 -10.53 11.38
N GLU A 678 -33.10 -10.63 12.60
CA GLU A 678 -32.27 -9.58 13.22
C GLU A 678 -30.90 -9.45 12.55
N GLU A 679 -30.24 -10.57 12.24
CA GLU A 679 -28.97 -10.58 11.51
C GLU A 679 -29.14 -10.03 10.10
N LEU A 680 -30.27 -10.30 9.44
CA LEU A 680 -30.56 -9.76 8.11
C LEU A 680 -30.76 -8.23 8.13
N ILE A 681 -31.41 -7.71 9.18
CA ILE A 681 -31.54 -6.26 9.37
C ILE A 681 -30.17 -5.64 9.66
N SER A 682 -29.35 -6.29 10.49
CA SER A 682 -27.97 -5.84 10.74
C SER A 682 -27.14 -5.84 9.45
N TRP A 683 -27.25 -6.89 8.65
CA TRP A 683 -26.57 -7.00 7.36
C TRP A 683 -26.99 -5.87 6.40
N ALA A 684 -28.30 -5.56 6.31
CA ALA A 684 -28.78 -4.45 5.50
C ALA A 684 -28.21 -3.10 5.96
N ARG A 685 -28.09 -2.89 7.27
CA ARG A 685 -27.47 -1.67 7.84
C ARG A 685 -25.98 -1.54 7.55
N GLU A 686 -25.27 -2.68 7.52
CA GLU A 686 -23.85 -2.69 7.16
C GLU A 686 -23.60 -2.29 5.70
N HIS A 687 -24.58 -2.48 4.81
CA HIS A 687 -24.49 -2.17 3.38
C HIS A 687 -25.15 -0.83 2.99
N LYS A 688 -25.36 0.06 3.97
CA LYS A 688 -25.94 1.39 3.74
C LYS A 688 -25.16 2.24 2.71
N ASP A 689 -23.85 2.03 2.63
CA ASP A 689 -22.96 2.80 1.74
C ASP A 689 -22.99 2.28 0.29
N GLY A 690 -23.65 1.13 0.05
CA GLY A 690 -23.88 0.52 -1.24
C GLY A 690 -23.73 -0.99 -1.22
N LEU A 691 -24.38 -1.66 -2.18
CA LEU A 691 -24.19 -3.09 -2.42
C LEU A 691 -22.94 -3.33 -3.27
N HIS A 692 -22.06 -4.23 -2.83
CA HIS A 692 -20.90 -4.62 -3.63
C HIS A 692 -21.35 -5.51 -4.79
N MET A 693 -21.00 -5.08 -6.01
CA MET A 693 -21.27 -5.75 -7.28
C MET A 693 -19.95 -6.25 -7.87
N ALA A 694 -19.97 -7.42 -8.51
CA ALA A 694 -18.81 -7.96 -9.21
C ALA A 694 -19.12 -8.11 -10.70
N THR A 695 -18.28 -7.52 -11.54
CA THR A 695 -18.28 -7.66 -13.00
C THR A 695 -16.93 -8.20 -13.44
N PRO A 696 -16.78 -9.53 -13.52
CA PRO A 696 -15.57 -10.18 -13.99
C PRO A 696 -15.15 -9.71 -15.39
N VAL A 697 -13.85 -9.74 -15.67
CA VAL A 697 -13.30 -9.31 -16.96
C VAL A 697 -13.75 -10.24 -18.10
N PHE A 698 -14.30 -9.66 -19.17
CA PHE A 698 -14.91 -10.37 -20.32
C PHE A 698 -16.13 -11.25 -19.99
N ASP A 699 -16.63 -11.23 -18.75
CA ASP A 699 -17.83 -11.93 -18.27
C ASP A 699 -18.58 -10.99 -17.30
N GLY A 700 -18.70 -9.73 -17.72
CA GLY A 700 -19.25 -8.63 -16.94
C GLY A 700 -20.75 -8.47 -17.13
N ALA A 701 -21.34 -7.56 -16.35
CA ALA A 701 -22.76 -7.24 -16.46
C ALA A 701 -23.08 -6.60 -17.81
N GLU A 702 -24.14 -7.08 -18.45
CA GLU A 702 -24.61 -6.50 -19.71
C GLU A 702 -25.32 -5.16 -19.46
N GLU A 703 -25.36 -4.29 -20.48
CA GLU A 703 -26.03 -2.99 -20.37
C GLU A 703 -27.50 -3.12 -19.95
N SER A 704 -28.19 -4.16 -20.44
CA SER A 704 -29.60 -4.42 -20.10
C SER A 704 -29.81 -4.73 -18.61
N GLU A 705 -28.85 -5.39 -17.98
CA GLU A 705 -28.86 -5.71 -16.55
C GLU A 705 -28.60 -4.46 -15.71
N ILE A 706 -27.63 -3.63 -16.12
CA ILE A 706 -27.32 -2.35 -15.45
C ILE A 706 -28.55 -1.43 -15.47
N ARG A 707 -29.19 -1.31 -16.63
CA ARG A 707 -30.45 -0.56 -16.81
C ARG A 707 -31.56 -1.09 -15.92
N GLY A 708 -31.73 -2.41 -15.84
CA GLY A 708 -32.69 -3.06 -14.95
C GLY A 708 -32.44 -2.74 -13.47
N LEU A 709 -31.18 -2.75 -13.05
CA LEU A 709 -30.77 -2.40 -11.68
C LEU A 709 -30.99 -0.91 -11.37
N LEU A 710 -30.73 0.00 -12.32
CA LEU A 710 -31.02 1.43 -12.17
C LEU A 710 -32.51 1.68 -11.92
N VAL A 711 -33.38 1.00 -12.68
CA VAL A 711 -34.84 1.11 -12.51
C VAL A 711 -35.27 0.57 -11.15
N GLU A 712 -34.76 -0.58 -10.70
CA GLU A 712 -35.09 -1.12 -9.36
C GLU A 712 -34.50 -0.26 -8.22
N ALA A 713 -33.41 0.47 -8.49
CA ALA A 713 -32.85 1.48 -7.60
C ALA A 713 -33.67 2.80 -7.58
N GLY A 714 -34.70 2.92 -8.42
CA GLY A 714 -35.56 4.10 -8.48
C GLY A 714 -34.95 5.29 -9.22
N VAL A 715 -33.98 5.04 -10.09
CA VAL A 715 -33.29 6.02 -10.91
C VAL A 715 -33.73 5.85 -12.38
N ASP A 716 -33.54 6.88 -13.19
CA ASP A 716 -33.70 6.78 -14.64
C ASP A 716 -32.85 5.66 -15.26
N GLU A 717 -33.39 4.99 -16.28
CA GLU A 717 -32.75 3.87 -16.97
C GLU A 717 -31.40 4.25 -17.60
N VAL A 718 -31.24 5.53 -17.99
CA VAL A 718 -30.03 6.04 -18.65
C VAL A 718 -28.98 6.52 -17.64
N GLY A 719 -29.29 6.53 -16.34
CA GLY A 719 -28.37 6.98 -15.30
C GLY A 719 -28.08 8.49 -15.33
N GLN A 720 -28.96 9.27 -15.97
CA GLN A 720 -28.85 10.73 -16.03
C GLN A 720 -29.82 11.40 -15.05
N VAL A 721 -29.36 12.44 -14.38
CA VAL A 721 -30.12 13.13 -13.33
C VAL A 721 -30.09 14.64 -13.57
N GLN A 722 -31.17 15.31 -13.21
CA GLN A 722 -31.23 16.77 -13.16
C GLN A 722 -30.38 17.28 -11.99
N LEU A 723 -29.32 18.00 -12.32
CA LEU A 723 -28.50 18.71 -11.34
C LEU A 723 -28.84 20.21 -11.33
N TYR A 724 -28.46 20.87 -10.23
CA TYR A 724 -28.61 22.30 -10.02
C TYR A 724 -27.22 22.94 -9.77
N ASP A 725 -27.04 24.15 -10.27
CA ASP A 725 -25.81 24.92 -10.05
C ASP A 725 -25.77 25.46 -8.62
N GLY A 726 -24.73 25.11 -7.85
CA GLY A 726 -24.55 25.58 -6.47
C GLY A 726 -24.47 27.11 -6.35
N LEU A 727 -23.97 27.79 -7.39
CA LEU A 727 -23.74 29.24 -7.35
C LEU A 727 -24.99 30.07 -7.72
N SER A 728 -25.81 29.59 -8.65
CA SER A 728 -27.02 30.31 -9.10
C SER A 728 -28.32 29.72 -8.55
N GLY A 729 -28.32 28.44 -8.17
CA GLY A 729 -29.50 27.67 -7.80
C GLY A 729 -30.35 27.22 -9.00
N GLU A 730 -29.96 27.56 -10.23
CA GLU A 730 -30.71 27.20 -11.43
C GLU A 730 -30.43 25.74 -11.85
N PRO A 731 -31.44 25.01 -12.38
CA PRO A 731 -31.22 23.69 -12.96
C PRO A 731 -30.36 23.78 -14.23
N PHE A 732 -29.46 22.81 -14.44
CA PHE A 732 -28.75 22.70 -15.72
C PHE A 732 -29.71 22.39 -16.87
N ALA A 733 -29.41 22.94 -18.05
CA ALA A 733 -30.28 22.80 -19.22
C ALA A 733 -30.45 21.34 -19.71
N ASN A 734 -29.43 20.50 -19.51
CA ASN A 734 -29.46 19.08 -19.87
C ASN A 734 -29.24 18.23 -18.63
N LEU A 735 -29.82 17.02 -18.65
CA LEU A 735 -29.53 15.99 -17.66
C LEU A 735 -28.05 15.60 -17.74
N VAL A 736 -27.46 15.31 -16.58
CA VAL A 736 -26.04 14.99 -16.46
C VAL A 736 -25.91 13.53 -16.05
N SER A 737 -24.94 12.82 -16.63
CA SER A 737 -24.56 11.47 -16.17
C SER A 737 -23.86 11.59 -14.83
N VAL A 738 -24.48 11.02 -13.79
CA VAL A 738 -24.01 11.06 -12.41
C VAL A 738 -24.03 9.66 -11.84
N GLY A 739 -23.04 9.34 -11.02
CA GLY A 739 -23.01 8.05 -10.36
C GLY A 739 -21.81 7.89 -9.45
N VAL A 740 -21.38 6.65 -9.23
CA VAL A 740 -20.29 6.35 -8.29
C VAL A 740 -19.14 5.69 -9.01
N MET A 741 -17.95 6.28 -8.91
CA MET A 741 -16.71 5.74 -9.48
C MET A 741 -15.70 5.44 -8.37
N TYR A 742 -14.90 4.39 -8.54
CA TYR A 742 -13.79 4.11 -7.64
C TYR A 742 -12.55 4.93 -8.01
N MET A 743 -12.22 5.93 -7.18
CA MET A 743 -11.11 6.85 -7.41
C MET A 743 -9.92 6.56 -6.52
N LEU A 744 -8.72 6.72 -7.09
CA LEU A 744 -7.43 6.40 -6.49
C LEU A 744 -6.61 7.68 -6.33
N LYS A 745 -5.93 7.83 -5.18
CA LYS A 745 -4.89 8.85 -4.97
C LYS A 745 -3.53 8.24 -5.29
N LEU A 746 -2.81 8.79 -6.27
CA LEU A 746 -1.51 8.26 -6.67
C LEU A 746 -0.38 8.84 -5.81
N HIS A 747 0.74 8.12 -5.68
CA HIS A 747 1.90 8.57 -4.90
C HIS A 747 2.65 9.78 -5.50
N HIS A 748 2.16 10.30 -6.63
CA HIS A 748 2.61 11.52 -7.27
C HIS A 748 2.04 12.77 -6.58
N LEU A 749 2.49 13.01 -5.35
CA LEU A 749 2.07 14.14 -4.53
C LEU A 749 2.79 15.43 -4.93
N VAL A 750 2.08 16.55 -4.88
CA VAL A 750 2.62 17.86 -5.26
C VAL A 750 3.78 18.29 -4.35
N ASP A 751 3.67 18.06 -3.05
CA ASP A 751 4.70 18.43 -2.05
C ASP A 751 6.05 17.75 -2.34
N ASN A 752 6.02 16.54 -2.91
CA ASN A 752 7.24 15.84 -3.31
C ASN A 752 7.87 16.45 -4.56
N LYS A 753 7.07 17.07 -5.43
CA LYS A 753 7.50 17.60 -6.73
C LYS A 753 7.88 19.08 -6.71
N ILE A 754 7.31 19.88 -5.80
CA ILE A 754 7.70 21.28 -5.65
C ILE A 754 9.17 21.34 -5.24
N HIS A 755 9.94 22.11 -6.01
CA HIS A 755 11.34 22.37 -5.76
C HIS A 755 11.69 23.77 -6.29
N ALA A 756 12.29 24.58 -5.43
CA ALA A 756 12.75 25.92 -5.76
C ALA A 756 14.16 26.12 -5.18
N ARG A 757 15.00 26.82 -5.93
CA ARG A 757 16.36 27.15 -5.54
C ARG A 757 16.64 28.60 -5.90
N SER A 758 17.19 29.35 -4.95
CA SER A 758 17.84 30.63 -5.19
C SER A 758 19.34 30.41 -5.34
N THR A 759 20.03 30.16 -4.23
CA THR A 759 21.44 29.75 -4.15
C THR A 759 21.54 28.41 -3.44
N GLY A 760 22.65 27.70 -3.60
CA GLY A 760 22.79 26.36 -3.04
C GLY A 760 24.19 25.79 -3.24
N PRO A 761 24.39 24.51 -2.95
CA PRO A 761 25.68 23.87 -3.15
C PRO A 761 26.01 23.74 -4.64
N TYR A 762 27.31 23.68 -4.90
CA TYR A 762 27.91 23.59 -6.22
C TYR A 762 28.82 22.37 -6.30
N SER A 763 28.96 21.84 -7.52
CA SER A 763 29.90 20.77 -7.85
C SER A 763 31.33 21.24 -7.61
N LEU A 764 32.15 20.38 -7.02
CA LEU A 764 33.55 20.70 -6.76
C LEU A 764 34.36 20.82 -8.06
N VAL A 765 34.03 20.00 -9.06
CA VAL A 765 34.77 19.92 -10.33
C VAL A 765 34.29 20.98 -11.31
N THR A 766 32.98 21.01 -11.59
CA THR A 766 32.42 21.87 -12.64
C THR A 766 31.95 23.23 -12.15
N GLN A 767 31.94 23.48 -10.84
CA GLN A 767 31.38 24.67 -10.19
C GLN A 767 29.91 24.97 -10.49
N GLN A 768 29.22 24.08 -11.22
CA GLN A 768 27.80 24.19 -11.52
C GLN A 768 26.92 23.85 -10.30
N PRO A 769 25.69 24.40 -10.23
CA PRO A 769 24.67 23.93 -9.31
C PRO A 769 24.58 22.41 -9.27
N LEU A 770 24.56 21.81 -8.08
CA LEU A 770 24.29 20.37 -7.95
C LEU A 770 22.93 20.02 -8.56
N GLY A 771 22.72 18.75 -8.90
CA GLY A 771 21.47 18.25 -9.46
C GLY A 771 20.54 17.66 -8.41
N GLY A 772 19.24 17.88 -8.57
CA GLY A 772 18.19 17.17 -7.81
C GLY A 772 17.81 17.80 -6.46
N LYS A 773 16.56 17.56 -6.06
CA LYS A 773 15.93 18.15 -4.85
C LYS A 773 16.67 17.82 -3.56
N ALA A 774 17.16 16.58 -3.41
CA ALA A 774 17.85 16.13 -2.21
C ALA A 774 19.15 16.90 -1.90
N GLN A 775 19.78 17.46 -2.94
CA GLN A 775 21.00 18.27 -2.81
C GLN A 775 20.71 19.77 -2.93
N PHE A 776 19.43 20.17 -2.88
CA PHE A 776 19.01 21.54 -3.16
C PHE A 776 19.55 22.04 -4.52
N GLY A 777 19.43 21.17 -5.53
CA GLY A 777 20.03 21.35 -6.85
C GLY A 777 19.30 22.35 -7.75
N GLY A 778 19.94 22.78 -8.83
CA GLY A 778 19.34 23.64 -9.86
C GLY A 778 18.56 22.85 -10.91
N GLN A 779 17.68 23.54 -11.63
CA GLN A 779 17.09 23.02 -12.86
C GLN A 779 18.13 22.99 -13.97
N ARG A 780 18.06 21.97 -14.84
CA ARG A 780 18.91 21.87 -16.01
C ARG A 780 18.32 22.72 -17.13
N LEU A 781 19.10 23.70 -17.61
CA LEU A 781 18.87 24.36 -18.89
C LEU A 781 19.64 23.57 -19.96
N GLY A 782 18.94 22.90 -20.86
CA GLY A 782 19.53 22.10 -21.92
C GLY A 782 19.69 22.85 -23.23
N GLU A 783 20.20 22.16 -24.23
CA GLU A 783 20.42 22.68 -25.58
C GLU A 783 19.13 23.21 -26.22
N MET A 784 18.02 22.48 -26.07
CA MET A 784 16.72 22.89 -26.64
C MET A 784 16.19 24.18 -26.00
N GLU A 785 16.37 24.38 -24.70
CA GLU A 785 15.97 25.62 -24.03
C GLU A 785 16.87 26.81 -24.42
N VAL A 786 18.16 26.56 -24.70
CA VAL A 786 19.07 27.56 -25.25
C VAL A 786 18.60 28.03 -26.63
N TRP A 787 18.30 27.09 -27.55
CA TRP A 787 17.78 27.43 -28.87
C TRP A 787 16.49 28.26 -28.81
N ALA A 788 15.61 27.95 -27.86
CA ALA A 788 14.41 28.73 -27.64
C ALA A 788 14.74 30.19 -27.29
N MET A 789 15.71 30.44 -26.39
CA MET A 789 16.13 31.79 -26.04
C MET A 789 16.83 32.52 -27.18
N GLU A 790 17.66 31.82 -27.96
CA GLU A 790 18.31 32.35 -29.15
C GLU A 790 17.28 32.80 -30.20
N ALA A 791 16.22 32.01 -30.42
CA ALA A 791 15.15 32.33 -31.36
C ALA A 791 14.40 33.63 -30.99
N TYR A 792 14.27 33.94 -29.68
CA TYR A 792 13.71 35.20 -29.21
C TYR A 792 14.70 36.38 -29.25
N GLY A 793 15.99 36.13 -29.51
CA GLY A 793 17.04 37.14 -29.40
C GLY A 793 17.34 37.56 -27.96
N ALA A 794 17.03 36.71 -26.97
CA ALA A 794 17.18 37.00 -25.54
C ALA A 794 18.63 36.85 -25.05
N ALA A 795 19.57 37.55 -25.68
CA ALA A 795 21.01 37.37 -25.49
C ALA A 795 21.48 37.61 -24.04
N TYR A 796 20.99 38.64 -23.37
CA TYR A 796 21.36 38.93 -21.97
C TYR A 796 20.85 37.88 -20.99
N THR A 797 19.62 37.41 -21.19
CA THR A 797 19.02 36.34 -20.38
C THR A 797 19.79 35.04 -20.55
N LEU A 798 20.11 34.68 -21.79
CA LEU A 798 20.92 33.50 -22.08
C LEU A 798 22.32 33.62 -21.45
N LYS A 799 22.96 34.79 -21.62
CA LYS A 799 24.27 35.06 -21.02
C LYS A 799 24.24 34.88 -19.50
N GLU A 800 23.24 35.44 -18.82
CA GLU A 800 23.06 35.28 -17.37
C GLU A 800 22.92 33.80 -16.96
N PHE A 801 22.11 33.02 -17.68
CA PHE A 801 21.91 31.59 -17.40
C PHE A 801 23.19 30.77 -17.57
N LEU A 802 23.99 31.06 -18.60
CA LEU A 802 25.23 30.34 -18.90
C LEU A 802 26.43 30.78 -18.04
N THR A 803 26.32 31.86 -17.27
CA THR A 803 27.43 32.43 -16.46
C THR A 803 27.02 32.59 -15.00
N ALA A 804 26.51 33.77 -14.63
CA ALA A 804 26.25 34.18 -13.24
C ALA A 804 25.26 33.29 -12.48
N LYS A 805 24.34 32.61 -13.18
CA LYS A 805 23.42 31.63 -12.58
C LYS A 805 23.96 30.19 -12.56
N SER A 806 25.09 29.94 -13.18
CA SER A 806 25.70 28.62 -13.35
C SER A 806 27.08 28.56 -12.67
N ASP A 807 28.16 28.71 -13.45
CA ASP A 807 29.52 28.30 -13.12
C ASP A 807 30.53 29.45 -13.21
N ASP A 808 30.07 30.70 -13.33
CA ASP A 808 30.91 31.88 -13.08
C ASP A 808 30.99 32.15 -11.56
N VAL A 809 32.10 31.75 -10.95
CA VAL A 809 32.29 31.78 -9.49
C VAL A 809 32.34 33.20 -8.93
N GLU A 810 33.02 34.10 -9.63
CA GLU A 810 33.14 35.50 -9.22
C GLU A 810 31.87 36.27 -9.57
N GLY A 811 31.35 36.06 -10.79
CA GLY A 811 30.16 36.72 -11.28
C GLY A 811 28.92 36.41 -10.44
N ARG A 812 28.73 35.15 -10.01
CA ARG A 812 27.58 34.79 -9.16
C ARG A 812 27.61 35.49 -7.79
N THR A 813 28.80 35.63 -7.20
CA THR A 813 28.97 36.27 -5.88
C THR A 813 28.74 37.77 -5.99
N SER A 814 29.35 38.41 -6.99
CA SER A 814 29.14 39.83 -7.27
C SER A 814 27.68 40.13 -7.60
N MET A 815 27.05 39.29 -8.41
CA MET A 815 25.63 39.44 -8.78
C MET A 815 24.72 39.33 -7.57
N TYR A 816 24.99 38.39 -6.65
CA TYR A 816 24.21 38.27 -5.41
C TYR A 816 24.32 39.53 -4.54
N GLU A 817 25.54 40.04 -4.31
CA GLU A 817 25.75 41.29 -3.56
C GLU A 817 25.05 42.48 -4.20
N ARG A 818 25.09 42.57 -5.53
CA ARG A 818 24.48 43.63 -6.32
C ARG A 818 22.96 43.61 -6.22
N ILE A 819 22.34 42.42 -6.34
CA ILE A 819 20.90 42.24 -6.13
C ILE A 819 20.48 42.73 -4.74
N VAL A 820 21.27 42.39 -3.70
CA VAL A 820 21.01 42.84 -2.32
C VAL A 820 21.14 44.36 -2.18
N LYS A 821 22.07 44.99 -2.92
CA LYS A 821 22.26 46.45 -2.97
C LYS A 821 21.23 47.17 -3.86
N GLY A 822 20.42 46.43 -4.62
CA GLY A 822 19.45 46.98 -5.59
C GLY A 822 20.05 47.41 -6.93
N ASP A 823 21.30 47.05 -7.22
CA ASP A 823 22.03 47.43 -8.43
C ASP A 823 22.07 46.27 -9.44
N ASN A 824 20.98 46.06 -10.18
CA ASN A 824 20.77 44.84 -10.97
C ASN A 824 21.47 44.84 -12.35
N PHE A 825 22.73 45.30 -12.44
CA PHE A 825 23.52 45.20 -13.67
C PHE A 825 24.32 43.91 -13.76
N LEU A 826 24.16 43.22 -14.88
CA LEU A 826 24.84 41.97 -15.19
C LEU A 826 26.34 42.21 -15.46
N THR A 827 27.18 41.64 -14.60
CA THR A 827 28.62 41.49 -14.83
C THR A 827 28.97 40.01 -14.86
N THR A 828 29.62 39.59 -15.93
CA THR A 828 29.94 38.18 -16.20
C THR A 828 31.40 38.04 -16.55
N GLY A 829 32.07 37.09 -15.93
CA GLY A 829 33.37 36.57 -16.36
C GLY A 829 33.24 35.43 -17.35
N LEU A 830 34.28 34.61 -17.41
CA LEU A 830 34.30 33.37 -18.18
C LEU A 830 33.71 32.22 -17.33
N PRO A 831 32.91 31.31 -17.92
CA PRO A 831 32.44 30.12 -17.22
C PRO A 831 33.59 29.19 -16.80
N GLU A 832 33.51 28.62 -15.61
CA GLU A 832 34.53 27.66 -15.13
C GLU A 832 34.55 26.38 -15.99
N SER A 833 33.42 25.94 -16.54
CA SER A 833 33.38 24.80 -17.47
C SER A 833 34.26 25.00 -18.70
N PHE A 834 34.35 26.22 -19.21
CA PHE A 834 35.25 26.55 -20.32
C PHE A 834 36.71 26.53 -19.88
N HIS A 835 37.02 27.03 -18.68
CA HIS A 835 38.37 26.91 -18.10
C HIS A 835 38.80 25.45 -17.91
N VAL A 836 37.91 24.61 -17.39
CA VAL A 836 38.16 23.16 -17.24
C VAL A 836 38.44 22.53 -18.60
N LEU A 837 37.64 22.84 -19.63
CA LEU A 837 37.87 22.34 -21.00
C LEU A 837 39.26 22.75 -21.54
N VAL A 838 39.64 24.02 -21.38
CA VAL A 838 40.97 24.50 -21.80
C VAL A 838 42.07 23.73 -21.07
N LYS A 839 41.91 23.49 -19.76
CA LYS A 839 42.88 22.72 -18.95
C LYS A 839 42.93 21.24 -19.32
N GLU A 840 41.81 20.62 -19.65
CA GLU A 840 41.75 19.24 -20.14
C GLU A 840 42.48 19.11 -21.48
N LEU A 841 42.26 20.03 -22.42
CA LEU A 841 42.97 20.08 -23.70
C LEU A 841 44.48 20.33 -23.52
N GLN A 842 44.86 21.25 -22.63
CA GLN A 842 46.27 21.47 -22.26
C GLN A 842 46.88 20.21 -21.60
N GLY A 843 46.09 19.46 -20.82
CA GLY A 843 46.48 18.18 -20.24
C GLY A 843 46.73 17.08 -21.28
N LEU A 844 46.12 17.18 -22.46
CA LEU A 844 46.44 16.37 -23.65
C LEU A 844 47.66 16.88 -24.43
N CYS A 845 48.41 17.85 -23.86
CA CYS A 845 49.56 18.52 -24.48
C CYS A 845 49.22 19.34 -25.74
N LEU A 846 47.97 19.78 -25.89
CA LEU A 846 47.60 20.74 -26.93
C LEU A 846 47.87 22.16 -26.45
N ASN A 847 48.53 22.99 -27.27
CA ASN A 847 48.69 24.40 -26.91
C ASN A 847 47.39 25.15 -27.19
N MET A 848 46.78 25.69 -26.13
CA MET A 848 45.53 26.45 -26.16
C MET A 848 45.75 27.76 -25.42
N GLU A 849 45.58 28.88 -26.11
CA GLU A 849 45.74 30.23 -25.56
C GLU A 849 44.53 31.08 -25.96
N LEU A 850 44.10 31.97 -25.07
CA LEU A 850 43.11 33.00 -25.39
C LEU A 850 43.86 34.15 -26.05
N ILE A 851 43.53 34.44 -27.30
CA ILE A 851 44.10 35.57 -28.03
C ILE A 851 43.29 36.81 -27.64
N GLU A 852 43.95 37.81 -27.06
CA GLU A 852 43.37 39.15 -26.90
C GLU A 852 43.35 39.83 -28.28
N GLU A 853 42.17 40.18 -28.79
CA GLU A 853 41.99 41.09 -29.94
C GLU A 853 41.83 42.54 -29.49
#